data_AF-A0A8H8C5F3-F1
#
_entry.id   AF-A0A8H8C5F3-F1
#
_cell.length_a   1.000
_cell.length_b   1.000
_cell.length_c   1.000
_cell.angle_alpha   90.00
_cell.angle_beta   90.00
_cell.angle_gamma   90.00
#
_symmetry.space_group_name_H-M   'P 1'
#
loop_
_entity.id
_entity.type
_entity.pdbx_description
1 polymer ?
#
loop_
_entity_poly.entity_id
_entity_poly.type
_entity_poly.pdbx_seq_one_letter_code
_entity_poly.pdbx_strand_id
1 'polypeptide(L)'
;MEGEKNTQHLRVIIVGGSISGLTLAHCLDLNSNVEYVVLEGRDDIHPEVGASIVILPNGSRIFDQLGFLDDVLEVQEALEHTLTWSENGALLATSDAPALMKKRTGYAMAFLTRHNLLKVLYSNIKDKSKIMNSKRVTDVQVSSSGVTVTCQDGSSYDGDIVVGADGVHSVVRGKMQDHIELSQPGATEKDRNSISTEYSCIFGLGKQPEISVLTVGDSHRTYGKDHSTLSFVGRDGVLYWFMFSKLDRRYHGKEIPRFGKEDMEEGVKPFGNIPMAPGVMFGQVWENRTFANMCCLEESQNQHWVSDRMVCIGDSTHKMTPNLGAGGNVAIETAAALANHIARLPTKPSQADIRQTFDAFYAKRKSRANLTCDVANKLTRIEALDTIGDKIMALYVVPKLGDALWDLTCETIMGAESIESLPSPIRSQESTMAWDPESGIGKKESVLTRALWALPLWGLTYACQKTMWQTISKLTPLAADAGSLNLGNGIVVPMVSKFFGISAVDKVLSKFVALFTPAITGLDPIGRMQGIAFLADMIPVQTIWLIESIRRGNLTTTSCLMHTLLSTAYQVKGLGFIAPIYYFLHYIQSPLSMYAAPDNRLTNIASAKVIIPTIASSFILPSIAMFAAPGIANRQWINGVFFQPFPLYASLIHRIFTKTVKDTTQIDRIENVTADMKWLRLAYGFAAATTASAYFYVAVKSPVPLVEVFFKGLSNPSEALPLITGAAKIFRYDQITAFTAGAAWVLLSFKDLKKAKKIRTGWPGIVGAFAGTTVLAGPGAGMAVMWAWREECLAKKEVDGTK
;
A
#
# COMPACT_ATOMS: atom_id res chain seq x y z
N MET A 1 -56.61 22.75 -26.36
CA MET A 1 -56.46 21.37 -25.87
C MET A 1 -55.19 20.82 -26.49
N GLU A 2 -54.05 21.08 -25.85
CA GLU A 2 -52.78 20.45 -26.18
C GLU A 2 -52.81 19.04 -25.57
N GLY A 3 -52.58 18.02 -26.39
CA GLY A 3 -52.53 16.64 -25.94
C GLY A 3 -51.35 16.42 -25.01
N GLU A 4 -51.65 15.95 -23.78
CA GLU A 4 -50.66 15.37 -22.88
C GLU A 4 -49.88 14.27 -23.62
N LYS A 5 -48.62 14.56 -23.94
CA LYS A 5 -47.67 13.53 -24.35
C LYS A 5 -47.50 12.60 -23.17
N ASN A 6 -48.12 11.43 -23.25
CA ASN A 6 -47.97 10.29 -22.36
C ASN A 6 -46.48 9.88 -22.33
N THR A 7 -45.70 10.49 -21.44
CA THR A 7 -44.28 10.20 -21.26
C THR A 7 -44.19 9.04 -20.28
N GLN A 8 -44.11 7.82 -20.82
CA GLN A 8 -43.90 6.63 -19.99
C GLN A 8 -42.46 6.67 -19.44
N HIS A 9 -42.31 6.64 -18.13
CA HIS A 9 -41.04 6.59 -17.40
C HIS A 9 -40.77 5.17 -16.88
N LEU A 10 -39.50 4.80 -16.71
CA LEU A 10 -39.09 3.59 -16.00
C LEU A 10 -39.39 3.76 -14.51
N ARG A 11 -40.15 2.84 -13.89
CA ARG A 11 -40.54 2.96 -12.48
C ARG A 11 -39.72 2.05 -11.56
N VAL A 12 -39.06 2.65 -10.58
CA VAL A 12 -38.22 1.96 -9.59
C VAL A 12 -38.79 2.11 -8.18
N ILE A 13 -39.13 1.00 -7.53
CA ILE A 13 -39.57 0.98 -6.13
C ILE A 13 -38.37 0.66 -5.24
N ILE A 14 -38.00 1.59 -4.36
CA ILE A 14 -36.91 1.41 -3.39
C ILE A 14 -37.53 1.06 -2.04
N VAL A 15 -37.25 -0.15 -1.54
CA VAL A 15 -37.72 -0.62 -0.24
C VAL A 15 -36.66 -0.34 0.81
N GLY A 16 -36.93 0.62 1.71
CA GLY A 16 -36.04 1.06 2.79
C GLY A 16 -35.42 2.45 2.53
N GLY A 17 -35.71 3.40 3.42
CA GLY A 17 -35.17 4.76 3.46
C GLY A 17 -33.83 4.85 4.21
N SER A 18 -32.97 3.85 4.04
CA SER A 18 -31.65 3.81 4.67
C SER A 18 -30.62 4.64 3.89
N ILE A 19 -29.35 4.63 4.32
CA ILE A 19 -28.27 5.33 3.60
C ILE A 19 -28.18 4.85 2.14
N SER A 20 -28.28 3.54 1.87
CA SER A 20 -28.26 3.04 0.50
C SER A 20 -29.50 3.47 -0.29
N GLY A 21 -30.69 3.40 0.32
CA GLY A 21 -31.95 3.75 -0.34
C GLY A 21 -32.02 5.24 -0.71
N LEU A 22 -31.69 6.13 0.24
CA LEU A 22 -31.69 7.57 -0.01
C LEU A 22 -30.55 7.99 -0.95
N THR A 23 -29.38 7.37 -0.86
CA THR A 23 -28.30 7.61 -1.86
C THR A 23 -28.75 7.19 -3.25
N LEU A 24 -29.43 6.04 -3.39
CA LEU A 24 -29.95 5.60 -4.68
C LEU A 24 -31.00 6.58 -5.21
N ALA A 25 -31.91 7.07 -4.37
CA ALA A 25 -32.90 8.08 -4.75
C ALA A 25 -32.24 9.33 -5.36
N HIS A 26 -31.20 9.86 -4.72
CA HIS A 26 -30.38 10.97 -5.25
C HIS A 26 -29.76 10.66 -6.61
N CYS A 27 -29.17 9.48 -6.76
CA CYS A 27 -28.57 9.08 -8.04
C CYS A 27 -29.61 8.89 -9.14
N LEU A 28 -30.82 8.41 -8.83
CA LEU A 28 -31.91 8.24 -9.81
C LEU A 28 -32.55 9.57 -10.21
N ASP A 29 -32.60 10.57 -9.32
CA ASP A 29 -33.07 11.93 -9.65
C ASP A 29 -32.23 12.62 -10.74
N LEU A 30 -31.02 12.11 -11.03
CA LEU A 30 -30.18 12.61 -12.13
C LEU A 30 -30.69 12.17 -13.51
N ASN A 31 -31.60 11.19 -13.57
CA ASN A 31 -32.11 10.65 -14.83
C ASN A 31 -33.60 10.95 -15.00
N SER A 32 -33.93 11.86 -15.92
CA SER A 32 -35.31 12.24 -16.24
C SER A 32 -36.19 11.11 -16.77
N ASN A 33 -35.60 9.99 -17.19
CA ASN A 33 -36.34 8.83 -17.69
C ASN A 33 -36.78 7.87 -16.57
N VAL A 34 -36.35 8.11 -15.33
CA VAL A 34 -36.64 7.24 -14.17
C VAL A 34 -37.56 7.95 -13.18
N GLU A 35 -38.68 7.32 -12.90
CA GLU A 35 -39.56 7.65 -11.78
C GLU A 35 -39.26 6.68 -10.63
N TYR A 36 -39.25 7.16 -9.39
CA TYR A 36 -39.01 6.29 -8.23
C TYR A 36 -39.88 6.66 -7.03
N VAL A 37 -40.07 5.69 -6.16
CA VAL A 37 -40.66 5.87 -4.82
C VAL A 37 -39.81 5.13 -3.79
N VAL A 38 -39.58 5.75 -2.64
CA VAL A 38 -38.94 5.13 -1.48
C VAL A 38 -40.00 4.76 -0.46
N LEU A 39 -40.04 3.50 -0.06
CA LEU A 39 -40.97 2.97 0.96
C LEU A 39 -40.18 2.70 2.25
N GLU A 40 -40.29 3.61 3.23
CA GLU A 40 -39.67 3.46 4.55
C GLU A 40 -40.67 2.88 5.55
N GLY A 41 -40.27 1.82 6.25
CA GLY A 41 -41.14 1.10 7.18
C GLY A 41 -41.34 1.77 8.54
N ARG A 42 -40.56 2.81 8.87
CA ARG A 42 -40.71 3.65 10.06
C ARG A 42 -41.47 4.93 9.71
N ASP A 43 -42.08 5.52 10.73
CA ASP A 43 -42.72 6.83 10.67
C ASP A 43 -41.71 7.99 10.53
N ASP A 44 -40.51 7.83 11.10
CA ASP A 44 -39.38 8.76 10.96
C ASP A 44 -38.27 8.20 10.05
N ILE A 45 -37.85 9.02 9.07
CA ILE A 45 -36.78 8.71 8.09
C ILE A 45 -35.37 8.86 8.69
N HIS A 46 -35.22 9.69 9.71
CA HIS A 46 -33.96 9.94 10.41
C HIS A 46 -34.15 9.71 11.91
N PRO A 47 -34.44 8.47 12.34
CA PRO A 47 -34.71 8.20 13.74
C PRO A 47 -33.46 8.50 14.59
N GLU A 48 -33.66 9.02 15.81
CA GLU A 48 -32.61 9.24 16.83
C GLU A 48 -32.10 7.92 17.44
N VAL A 49 -31.94 6.89 16.61
CA VAL A 49 -31.53 5.55 17.03
C VAL A 49 -30.33 5.09 16.22
N GLY A 50 -29.23 4.88 16.93
CA GLY A 50 -27.96 4.44 16.36
C GLY A 50 -26.82 5.37 16.78
N ALA A 51 -25.62 4.82 16.89
CA ALA A 51 -24.42 5.59 17.14
C ALA A 51 -23.95 6.31 15.86
N SER A 52 -22.64 6.37 15.68
CA SER A 52 -22.00 7.02 14.54
C SER A 52 -21.91 6.13 13.31
N ILE A 53 -21.63 6.79 12.20
CA ILE A 53 -21.09 6.21 11.00
C ILE A 53 -19.79 6.93 10.62
N VAL A 54 -18.88 6.18 9.99
CA VAL A 54 -17.71 6.76 9.31
C VAL A 54 -18.06 7.02 7.87
N ILE A 55 -17.79 8.23 7.40
CA ILE A 55 -17.71 8.53 5.97
C ILE A 55 -16.25 8.51 5.58
N LEU A 56 -15.94 7.64 4.63
CA LEU A 56 -14.64 7.48 4.00
C LEU A 56 -14.58 8.31 2.71
N PRO A 57 -13.38 8.58 2.17
CA PRO A 57 -13.24 9.39 0.96
C PRO A 57 -14.03 8.91 -0.26
N ASN A 58 -14.21 7.60 -0.43
CA ASN A 58 -15.02 7.02 -1.51
C ASN A 58 -16.50 7.39 -1.38
N GLY A 59 -17.05 7.42 -0.16
CA GLY A 59 -18.41 7.91 0.10
C GLY A 59 -18.52 9.42 -0.07
N SER A 60 -17.56 10.17 0.51
CA SER A 60 -17.49 11.63 0.37
C SER A 60 -17.47 12.10 -1.08
N ARG A 61 -16.71 11.41 -1.94
CA ARG A 61 -16.63 11.73 -3.37
C ARG A 61 -17.97 11.60 -4.07
N ILE A 62 -18.80 10.62 -3.70
CA ILE A 62 -20.15 10.46 -4.28
C ILE A 62 -21.05 11.62 -3.82
N PHE A 63 -20.97 12.03 -2.55
CA PHE A 63 -21.70 13.22 -2.07
C PHE A 63 -21.20 14.53 -2.71
N ASP A 64 -19.90 14.61 -3.04
CA ASP A 64 -19.33 15.74 -3.79
C ASP A 64 -19.91 15.80 -5.21
N GLN A 65 -19.97 14.65 -5.91
CA GLN A 65 -20.62 14.58 -7.22
C GLN A 65 -22.09 15.00 -7.16
N LEU A 66 -22.83 14.55 -6.14
CA LEU A 66 -24.23 14.91 -5.94
C LEU A 66 -24.44 16.38 -5.52
N GLY A 67 -23.38 17.10 -5.17
CA GLY A 67 -23.41 18.55 -4.94
C GLY A 67 -23.81 18.97 -3.53
N PHE A 68 -23.87 18.05 -2.56
CA PHE A 68 -24.24 18.36 -1.17
C PHE A 68 -23.19 17.91 -0.14
N LEU A 69 -21.94 17.68 -0.57
CA LEU A 69 -20.86 17.32 0.36
C LEU A 69 -20.70 18.34 1.48
N ASP A 70 -20.81 19.64 1.20
CA ASP A 70 -20.59 20.68 2.21
C ASP A 70 -21.58 20.56 3.39
N ASP A 71 -22.84 20.19 3.15
CA ASP A 71 -23.82 19.89 4.20
C ASP A 71 -23.38 18.70 5.09
N VAL A 72 -22.71 17.70 4.48
CA VAL A 72 -22.12 16.58 5.23
C VAL A 72 -20.90 17.05 6.03
N LEU A 73 -20.09 17.96 5.47
CA LEU A 73 -18.91 18.52 6.15
C LEU A 73 -19.31 19.33 7.40
N GLU A 74 -20.46 20.01 7.38
CA GLU A 74 -20.96 20.80 8.51
C GLU A 74 -21.24 19.95 9.75
N VAL A 75 -21.74 18.72 9.54
CA VAL A 75 -22.20 17.82 10.61
C VAL A 75 -21.23 16.68 10.94
N GLN A 76 -20.05 16.66 10.33
CA GLN A 76 -19.03 15.61 10.55
C GLN A 76 -17.81 16.11 11.32
N GLU A 77 -17.05 15.17 11.85
CA GLU A 77 -15.78 15.39 12.53
C GLU A 77 -14.66 14.62 11.85
N ALA A 78 -13.70 15.35 11.28
CA ALA A 78 -12.54 14.77 10.64
C ALA A 78 -11.60 14.17 11.69
N LEU A 79 -11.17 12.93 11.45
CA LEU A 79 -10.05 12.37 12.19
C LEU A 79 -8.73 12.93 11.68
N GLU A 80 -7.82 13.17 12.63
CA GLU A 80 -6.44 13.56 12.36
C GLU A 80 -5.48 12.44 12.83
N HIS A 81 -5.73 11.84 14.00
CA HIS A 81 -4.89 10.77 14.54
C HIS A 81 -5.67 9.49 14.95
N THR A 82 -4.93 8.39 14.97
CA THR A 82 -5.34 7.11 15.53
C THR A 82 -4.30 6.65 16.55
N LEU A 83 -4.75 6.32 17.75
CA LEU A 83 -3.95 5.80 18.85
C LEU A 83 -4.44 4.40 19.21
N THR A 84 -3.51 3.45 19.23
CA THR A 84 -3.80 2.05 19.53
C THR A 84 -3.14 1.65 20.84
N TRP A 85 -3.91 1.03 21.73
CA TRP A 85 -3.53 0.65 23.09
C TRP A 85 -3.63 -0.87 23.26
N SER A 86 -2.84 -1.41 24.17
CA SER A 86 -3.04 -2.77 24.68
C SER A 86 -4.09 -2.78 25.80
N GLU A 87 -4.63 -3.96 26.09
CA GLU A 87 -5.53 -4.19 27.23
C GLU A 87 -4.97 -3.72 28.59
N ASN A 88 -3.65 -3.59 28.73
CA ASN A 88 -2.99 -3.09 29.93
C ASN A 88 -2.72 -1.57 29.91
N GLY A 89 -3.21 -0.86 28.88
CA GLY A 89 -3.06 0.59 28.74
C GLY A 89 -1.73 1.05 28.14
N ALA A 90 -0.89 0.13 27.65
CA ALA A 90 0.34 0.51 26.96
C ALA A 90 0.06 1.00 25.53
N LEU A 91 0.61 2.14 25.14
CA LEU A 91 0.53 2.65 23.77
C LEU A 91 1.30 1.73 22.82
N LEU A 92 0.59 1.13 21.87
CA LEU A 92 1.15 0.25 20.84
C LEU A 92 1.56 1.04 19.59
N ALA A 93 0.73 1.98 19.15
CA ALA A 93 0.98 2.78 17.95
C ALA A 93 0.26 4.13 17.98
N THR A 94 0.88 5.12 17.34
CA THR A 94 0.25 6.41 17.00
C THR A 94 0.39 6.61 15.49
N SER A 95 -0.66 7.07 14.84
CA SER A 95 -0.70 7.28 13.39
C SER A 95 -1.50 8.52 13.03
N ASP A 96 -0.90 9.41 12.24
CA ASP A 96 -1.49 10.56 11.54
C ASP A 96 -1.98 10.18 10.12
N ALA A 97 -2.24 8.89 9.89
CA ALA A 97 -2.72 8.42 8.60
C ALA A 97 -4.08 8.98 8.16
N PRO A 98 -5.05 9.30 9.05
CA PRO A 98 -6.25 10.04 8.64
C PRO A 98 -5.93 11.38 7.97
N ALA A 99 -4.97 12.14 8.52
CA ALA A 99 -4.50 13.40 7.94
C ALA A 99 -3.80 13.17 6.58
N LEU A 100 -2.96 12.14 6.47
CA LEU A 100 -2.34 11.77 5.18
C LEU A 100 -3.39 11.35 4.14
N MET A 101 -4.40 10.57 4.52
CA MET A 101 -5.49 10.14 3.64
C MET A 101 -6.26 11.34 3.07
N LYS A 102 -6.48 12.39 3.89
CA LYS A 102 -7.08 13.65 3.45
C LYS A 102 -6.24 14.34 2.38
N LYS A 103 -4.92 14.43 2.55
CA LYS A 103 -4.03 14.97 1.51
C LYS A 103 -4.01 14.14 0.23
N ARG A 104 -4.04 12.82 0.38
CA ARG A 104 -4.04 11.88 -0.74
C ARG A 104 -5.31 11.93 -1.56
N THR A 105 -6.47 11.97 -0.93
CA THR A 105 -7.75 11.77 -1.62
C THR A 105 -8.55 13.05 -1.82
N GLY A 106 -8.22 14.10 -1.07
CA GLY A 106 -9.00 15.34 -0.98
C GLY A 106 -10.08 15.32 0.10
N TYR A 107 -10.39 14.16 0.68
CA TYR A 107 -11.47 13.99 1.66
C TYR A 107 -10.96 13.39 2.96
N ALA A 108 -11.45 13.86 4.09
CA ALA A 108 -11.11 13.30 5.39
C ALA A 108 -11.85 11.97 5.63
N MET A 109 -11.25 11.11 6.44
CA MET A 109 -12.03 10.12 7.18
C MET A 109 -12.75 10.88 8.30
N ALA A 110 -14.08 10.79 8.35
CA ALA A 110 -14.86 11.59 9.28
C ALA A 110 -16.01 10.81 9.90
N PHE A 111 -16.38 11.19 11.12
CA PHE A 111 -17.49 10.60 11.86
C PHE A 111 -18.64 11.57 11.97
N LEU A 112 -19.86 11.04 11.94
CA LEU A 112 -21.08 11.76 12.26
C LEU A 112 -22.13 10.78 12.81
N THR A 113 -23.17 11.29 13.45
CA THR A 113 -24.31 10.45 13.84
C THR A 113 -25.01 9.94 12.58
N ARG A 114 -25.52 8.70 12.63
CA ARG A 114 -26.35 8.15 11.55
C ARG A 114 -27.59 9.03 11.29
N HIS A 115 -28.16 9.58 12.35
CA HIS A 115 -29.26 10.55 12.30
C HIS A 115 -28.90 11.74 11.41
N ASN A 116 -27.78 12.42 11.68
CA ASN A 116 -27.35 13.60 10.92
C ASN A 116 -27.15 13.27 9.43
N LEU A 117 -26.52 12.13 9.12
CA LEU A 117 -26.34 11.73 7.72
C LEU A 117 -27.68 11.51 7.00
N LEU A 118 -28.61 10.79 7.62
CA LEU A 118 -29.95 10.56 7.04
C LEU A 118 -30.71 11.88 6.88
N LYS A 119 -30.59 12.79 7.84
CA LYS A 119 -31.17 14.13 7.77
C LYS A 119 -30.62 14.94 6.59
N VAL A 120 -29.30 14.94 6.38
CA VAL A 120 -28.68 15.61 5.23
C VAL A 120 -29.15 14.99 3.92
N LEU A 121 -29.14 13.65 3.83
CA LEU A 121 -29.63 12.92 2.65
C LEU A 121 -31.09 13.26 2.35
N TYR A 122 -31.97 13.20 3.35
CA TYR A 122 -33.38 13.51 3.17
C TYR A 122 -33.63 14.98 2.82
N SER A 123 -32.93 15.91 3.47
CA SER A 123 -33.13 17.36 3.26
C SER A 123 -32.79 17.79 1.84
N ASN A 124 -31.76 17.16 1.25
CA ASN A 124 -31.31 17.41 -0.11
C ASN A 124 -32.18 16.76 -1.20
N ILE A 125 -33.12 15.87 -0.87
CA ILE A 125 -34.06 15.33 -1.86
C ILE A 125 -35.00 16.44 -2.31
N LYS A 126 -35.03 16.69 -3.63
CA LYS A 126 -35.80 17.78 -4.25
C LYS A 126 -37.30 17.56 -4.09
N ASP A 127 -37.77 16.36 -4.40
CA ASP A 127 -39.17 15.98 -4.32
C ASP A 127 -39.42 14.99 -3.17
N LYS A 128 -39.77 15.54 -2.01
CA LYS A 128 -40.05 14.75 -0.80
C LYS A 128 -41.32 13.90 -0.92
N SER A 129 -42.19 14.18 -1.89
CA SER A 129 -43.40 13.38 -2.12
C SER A 129 -43.08 11.95 -2.58
N LYS A 130 -41.86 11.71 -3.08
CA LYS A 130 -41.38 10.38 -3.46
C LYS A 130 -40.97 9.51 -2.26
N ILE A 131 -40.94 10.06 -1.04
CA ILE A 131 -40.49 9.36 0.17
C ILE A 131 -41.70 9.07 1.05
N MET A 132 -42.10 7.80 1.10
CA MET A 132 -43.29 7.34 1.80
C MET A 132 -42.90 6.66 3.12
N ASN A 133 -43.17 7.32 4.23
CA ASN A 133 -42.95 6.79 5.57
C ASN A 133 -44.10 5.86 5.99
N SER A 134 -43.89 5.07 7.05
CA SER A 134 -44.84 4.07 7.56
C SER A 134 -45.27 3.02 6.52
N LYS A 135 -44.49 2.82 5.46
CA LYS A 135 -44.71 1.84 4.39
C LYS A 135 -43.84 0.60 4.60
N ARG A 136 -44.17 -0.18 5.63
CA ARG A 136 -43.49 -1.45 5.90
C ARG A 136 -43.89 -2.48 4.85
N VAL A 137 -42.99 -2.81 3.93
CA VAL A 137 -43.22 -3.83 2.91
C VAL A 137 -43.30 -5.23 3.54
N THR A 138 -44.27 -6.01 3.09
CA THR A 138 -44.52 -7.39 3.54
C THR A 138 -44.51 -8.40 2.40
N ASP A 139 -44.78 -7.98 1.17
CA ASP A 139 -44.82 -8.87 0.01
C ASP A 139 -44.32 -8.19 -1.27
N VAL A 140 -43.76 -8.99 -2.17
CA VAL A 140 -43.28 -8.59 -3.49
C VAL A 140 -43.72 -9.66 -4.48
N GLN A 141 -44.47 -9.27 -5.51
CA GLN A 141 -44.92 -10.16 -6.57
C GLN A 141 -44.32 -9.72 -7.90
N VAL A 142 -43.75 -10.67 -8.62
CA VAL A 142 -43.06 -10.43 -9.90
C VAL A 142 -43.89 -11.04 -11.03
N SER A 143 -44.05 -10.28 -12.11
CA SER A 143 -44.63 -10.74 -13.37
C SER A 143 -43.69 -10.42 -14.53
N SER A 144 -44.01 -10.92 -15.73
CA SER A 144 -43.24 -10.61 -16.94
C SER A 144 -43.30 -9.12 -17.29
N SER A 145 -44.35 -8.40 -16.90
CA SER A 145 -44.57 -6.99 -17.23
C SER A 145 -44.19 -5.99 -16.12
N GLY A 146 -43.92 -6.43 -14.90
CA GLY A 146 -43.58 -5.53 -13.79
C GLY A 146 -43.52 -6.22 -12.43
N VAL A 147 -43.48 -5.42 -11.37
CA VAL A 147 -43.51 -5.84 -9.97
C VAL A 147 -44.58 -5.08 -9.20
N THR A 148 -45.21 -5.75 -8.25
CA THR A 148 -46.15 -5.16 -7.30
C THR A 148 -45.63 -5.37 -5.89
N VAL A 149 -45.49 -4.28 -5.13
CA VAL A 149 -44.99 -4.28 -3.75
C VAL A 149 -46.13 -3.92 -2.81
N THR A 150 -46.39 -4.78 -1.82
CA THR A 150 -47.49 -4.60 -0.86
C THR A 150 -46.95 -4.26 0.52
N CYS A 151 -47.54 -3.23 1.13
CA CYS A 151 -47.23 -2.74 2.47
C CYS A 151 -48.18 -3.29 3.52
N GLN A 152 -47.75 -3.27 4.78
CA GLN A 152 -48.49 -3.77 5.94
C GLN A 152 -49.84 -3.06 6.13
N ASP A 153 -49.96 -1.80 5.72
CA ASP A 153 -51.20 -1.01 5.78
C ASP A 153 -52.19 -1.34 4.63
N GLY A 154 -51.86 -2.29 3.77
CA GLY A 154 -52.65 -2.70 2.61
C GLY A 154 -52.41 -1.86 1.36
N SER A 155 -51.57 -0.82 1.41
CA SER A 155 -51.20 -0.06 0.21
C SER A 155 -50.27 -0.87 -0.71
N SER A 156 -50.43 -0.70 -2.02
CA SER A 156 -49.64 -1.38 -3.05
C SER A 156 -49.06 -0.40 -4.06
N TYR A 157 -47.87 -0.72 -4.58
CA TYR A 157 -47.13 0.09 -5.54
C TYR A 157 -46.68 -0.79 -6.70
N ASP A 158 -46.97 -0.35 -7.93
CA ASP A 158 -46.55 -1.02 -9.16
C ASP A 158 -45.34 -0.33 -9.79
N GLY A 159 -44.40 -1.13 -10.27
CA GLY A 159 -43.19 -0.63 -10.93
C GLY A 159 -42.60 -1.65 -11.90
N ASP A 160 -41.48 -1.28 -12.53
CA ASP A 160 -40.73 -2.16 -13.42
C ASP A 160 -39.65 -2.93 -12.65
N ILE A 161 -39.09 -2.32 -11.61
CA ILE A 161 -37.99 -2.81 -10.79
C ILE A 161 -38.29 -2.56 -9.32
N VAL A 162 -37.91 -3.50 -8.45
CA VAL A 162 -37.87 -3.31 -6.98
C VAL A 162 -36.45 -3.48 -6.46
N VAL A 163 -36.04 -2.55 -5.59
CA VAL A 163 -34.72 -2.50 -4.97
C VAL A 163 -34.86 -2.75 -3.46
N GLY A 164 -34.24 -3.82 -2.96
CA GLY A 164 -34.13 -4.12 -1.53
C GLY A 164 -32.99 -3.36 -0.87
N ALA A 165 -33.29 -2.23 -0.24
CA ALA A 165 -32.39 -1.42 0.59
C ALA A 165 -32.79 -1.45 2.08
N ASP A 166 -33.49 -2.51 2.48
CA ASP A 166 -34.18 -2.75 3.75
C ASP A 166 -33.35 -3.51 4.79
N GLY A 167 -32.03 -3.56 4.58
CA GLY A 167 -31.05 -3.97 5.59
C GLY A 167 -30.91 -5.49 5.80
N VAL A 168 -30.28 -5.86 6.92
CA VAL A 168 -29.85 -7.24 7.18
C VAL A 168 -31.01 -8.25 7.24
N HIS A 169 -32.22 -7.82 7.63
CA HIS A 169 -33.43 -8.66 7.66
C HIS A 169 -34.35 -8.39 6.46
N SER A 170 -33.78 -8.10 5.29
CA SER A 170 -34.48 -7.74 4.06
C SER A 170 -35.62 -8.71 3.69
N VAL A 171 -36.82 -8.14 3.50
CA VAL A 171 -38.01 -8.81 2.97
C VAL A 171 -37.83 -9.04 1.47
N VAL A 172 -37.29 -8.04 0.75
CA VAL A 172 -37.05 -8.16 -0.70
C VAL A 172 -36.08 -9.30 -0.99
N ARG A 173 -35.00 -9.46 -0.21
CA ARG A 173 -34.09 -10.60 -0.34
C ARG A 173 -34.81 -11.92 -0.12
N GLY A 174 -35.66 -12.03 0.91
CA GLY A 174 -36.44 -13.24 1.16
C GLY A 174 -37.34 -13.62 -0.02
N LYS A 175 -38.10 -12.64 -0.54
CA LYS A 175 -38.98 -12.84 -1.71
C LYS A 175 -38.20 -13.16 -2.99
N MET A 176 -37.05 -12.52 -3.18
CA MET A 176 -36.13 -12.81 -4.27
C MET A 176 -35.63 -14.25 -4.20
N GLN A 177 -35.25 -14.72 -3.01
CA GLN A 177 -34.83 -16.10 -2.82
C GLN A 177 -35.97 -17.09 -3.09
N ASP A 178 -37.19 -16.80 -2.61
CA ASP A 178 -38.36 -17.63 -2.89
C ASP A 178 -38.65 -17.72 -4.40
N HIS A 179 -38.51 -16.60 -5.12
CA HIS A 179 -38.69 -16.54 -6.57
C HIS A 179 -37.64 -17.37 -7.33
N ILE A 180 -36.37 -17.32 -6.92
CA ILE A 180 -35.31 -18.15 -7.52
C ILE A 180 -35.63 -19.63 -7.34
N GLU A 181 -36.05 -20.05 -6.14
CA GLU A 181 -36.37 -21.44 -5.79
C GLU A 181 -37.50 -22.03 -6.64
N LEU A 182 -38.44 -21.22 -7.12
CA LEU A 182 -39.50 -21.69 -8.04
C LEU A 182 -38.93 -22.24 -9.35
N SER A 183 -37.83 -21.66 -9.84
CA SER A 183 -37.19 -22.06 -11.10
C SER A 183 -35.98 -22.97 -10.91
N GLN A 184 -35.30 -22.86 -9.77
CA GLN A 184 -34.06 -23.56 -9.46
C GLN A 184 -34.07 -24.02 -7.98
N PRO A 185 -34.76 -25.12 -7.65
CA PRO A 185 -34.80 -25.62 -6.28
C PRO A 185 -33.40 -25.91 -5.72
N GLY A 186 -33.13 -25.43 -4.50
CA GLY A 186 -31.86 -25.55 -3.78
C GLY A 186 -30.84 -24.44 -4.09
N ALA A 187 -31.07 -23.58 -5.08
CA ALA A 187 -30.09 -22.57 -5.49
C ALA A 187 -29.78 -21.52 -4.41
N THR A 188 -30.72 -21.28 -3.48
CA THR A 188 -30.60 -20.24 -2.45
C THR A 188 -30.23 -20.77 -1.07
N GLU A 189 -29.96 -22.07 -0.92
CA GLU A 189 -29.68 -22.71 0.36
C GLU A 189 -28.52 -22.03 1.10
N LYS A 190 -27.44 -21.72 0.39
CA LYS A 190 -26.28 -21.03 0.98
C LYS A 190 -26.63 -19.63 1.47
N ASP A 191 -27.44 -18.89 0.72
CA ASP A 191 -27.80 -17.50 1.05
C ASP A 191 -28.74 -17.45 2.26
N ARG A 192 -29.71 -18.37 2.34
CA ARG A 192 -30.62 -18.51 3.48
C ARG A 192 -29.91 -18.84 4.78
N ASN A 193 -28.78 -19.55 4.70
CA ASN A 193 -27.95 -19.94 5.84
C ASN A 193 -26.72 -19.03 6.04
N SER A 194 -26.62 -17.92 5.30
CA SER A 194 -25.39 -17.09 5.27
C SER A 194 -25.19 -16.20 6.49
N ILE A 195 -26.26 -15.80 7.19
CA ILE A 195 -26.18 -14.85 8.30
C ILE A 195 -25.68 -15.57 9.55
N SER A 196 -24.59 -15.06 10.12
CA SER A 196 -24.04 -15.53 11.40
C SER A 196 -23.55 -14.38 12.26
N THR A 197 -23.34 -14.61 13.54
CA THR A 197 -22.65 -13.66 14.43
C THR A 197 -21.73 -14.41 15.38
N GLU A 198 -20.58 -13.82 15.68
CA GLU A 198 -19.59 -14.35 16.64
C GLU A 198 -19.18 -13.28 17.66
N TYR A 199 -19.58 -12.04 17.43
CA TYR A 199 -19.25 -10.89 18.25
C TYR A 199 -20.52 -10.06 18.51
N SER A 200 -20.52 -9.32 19.60
CA SER A 200 -21.50 -8.29 19.92
C SER A 200 -20.80 -6.94 20.08
N CYS A 201 -21.60 -5.88 20.09
CA CYS A 201 -21.12 -4.54 20.33
C CYS A 201 -22.07 -3.81 21.27
N ILE A 202 -21.53 -3.27 22.35
CA ILE A 202 -22.17 -2.24 23.15
C ILE A 202 -21.60 -0.91 22.68
N PHE A 203 -22.45 -0.01 22.22
CA PHE A 203 -22.02 1.27 21.67
C PHE A 203 -22.85 2.41 22.23
N GLY A 204 -22.29 3.62 22.20
CA GLY A 204 -22.97 4.77 22.75
C GLY A 204 -22.33 6.11 22.44
N LEU A 205 -22.94 7.12 23.06
CA LEU A 205 -22.56 8.52 23.04
C LEU A 205 -22.49 8.99 24.50
N GLY A 206 -21.62 9.94 24.78
CA GLY A 206 -21.54 10.53 26.11
C GLY A 206 -20.66 11.78 26.14
N LYS A 207 -20.56 12.38 27.32
CA LYS A 207 -19.54 13.39 27.57
C LYS A 207 -18.20 12.71 27.83
N GLN A 208 -17.11 13.40 27.53
CA GLN A 208 -15.80 12.99 28.01
C GLN A 208 -15.76 12.97 29.55
N PRO A 209 -15.08 11.99 30.17
CA PRO A 209 -14.81 12.03 31.60
C PRO A 209 -13.99 13.29 31.97
N GLU A 210 -14.32 13.94 33.10
CA GLU A 210 -13.71 15.22 33.54
C GLU A 210 -12.18 15.16 33.73
N ILE A 211 -11.62 13.98 33.95
CA ILE A 211 -10.18 13.74 34.17
C ILE A 211 -9.40 13.66 32.83
N SER A 212 -10.10 13.60 31.69
CA SER A 212 -9.50 13.26 30.41
C SER A 212 -9.07 14.48 29.57
N VAL A 213 -7.88 14.38 28.96
CA VAL A 213 -7.41 15.31 27.92
C VAL A 213 -7.49 14.59 26.58
N LEU A 214 -8.68 14.14 26.18
CA LEU A 214 -8.85 13.56 24.84
C LEU A 214 -8.93 14.71 23.82
N THR A 215 -8.18 14.57 22.73
CA THR A 215 -8.10 15.60 21.69
C THR A 215 -9.20 15.38 20.66
N VAL A 216 -9.89 16.46 20.27
CA VAL A 216 -10.81 16.42 19.12
C VAL A 216 -10.06 15.96 17.87
N GLY A 217 -10.66 15.03 17.12
CA GLY A 217 -10.04 14.43 15.93
C GLY A 217 -9.12 13.24 16.22
N ASP A 218 -8.87 12.91 17.49
CA ASP A 218 -8.21 11.66 17.85
C ASP A 218 -9.23 10.52 17.94
N SER A 219 -8.82 9.36 17.44
CA SER A 219 -9.49 8.09 17.66
C SER A 219 -8.60 7.17 18.50
N HIS A 220 -9.22 6.45 19.44
CA HIS A 220 -8.55 5.53 20.34
C HIS A 220 -9.11 4.12 20.17
N ARG A 221 -8.22 3.13 20.07
CA ARG A 221 -8.57 1.71 19.99
C ARG A 221 -7.80 0.90 21.01
N THR A 222 -8.46 -0.01 21.71
CA THR A 222 -7.78 -0.95 22.62
C THR A 222 -7.92 -2.38 22.11
N TYR A 223 -6.81 -3.10 22.04
CA TYR A 223 -6.77 -4.52 21.68
C TYR A 223 -6.67 -5.37 22.94
N GLY A 224 -7.62 -6.29 23.10
CA GLY A 224 -7.68 -7.18 24.26
C GLY A 224 -8.11 -8.59 23.87
N LYS A 225 -7.90 -9.54 24.78
CA LYS A 225 -8.29 -10.93 24.51
C LYS A 225 -9.82 -11.05 24.49
N ASP A 226 -10.35 -11.45 23.34
CA ASP A 226 -11.78 -11.66 23.07
C ASP A 226 -12.63 -10.37 23.14
N HIS A 227 -12.01 -9.20 23.16
CA HIS A 227 -12.69 -7.91 23.16
C HIS A 227 -11.82 -6.81 22.55
N SER A 228 -12.44 -5.71 22.13
CA SER A 228 -11.73 -4.51 21.72
C SER A 228 -12.58 -3.27 21.94
N THR A 229 -11.95 -2.10 21.97
CA THR A 229 -12.65 -0.82 22.05
C THR A 229 -12.34 0.04 20.85
N LEU A 230 -13.28 0.93 20.52
CA LEU A 230 -13.07 2.04 19.61
C LEU A 230 -13.77 3.27 20.18
N SER A 231 -13.09 4.40 20.21
CA SER A 231 -13.69 5.69 20.53
C SER A 231 -13.08 6.80 19.71
N PHE A 232 -13.80 7.91 19.60
CA PHE A 232 -13.31 9.11 18.96
C PHE A 232 -14.02 10.34 19.53
N VAL A 233 -13.28 11.43 19.53
CA VAL A 233 -13.70 12.69 20.14
C VAL A 233 -14.23 13.61 19.05
N GLY A 234 -15.52 13.92 19.10
CA GLY A 234 -16.14 14.90 18.20
C GLY A 234 -16.07 16.34 18.73
N ARG A 235 -16.68 17.29 18.00
CA ARG A 235 -16.86 18.67 18.47
C ARG A 235 -17.64 18.71 19.79
N ASP A 236 -17.44 19.80 20.51
CA ASP A 236 -18.06 20.09 21.81
C ASP A 236 -17.79 19.02 22.89
N GLY A 237 -16.77 18.19 22.65
CA GLY A 237 -16.34 17.14 23.55
C GLY A 237 -17.27 15.93 23.64
N VAL A 238 -18.10 15.68 22.61
CA VAL A 238 -18.90 14.46 22.54
C VAL A 238 -17.99 13.26 22.26
N LEU A 239 -18.07 12.25 23.13
CA LEU A 239 -17.35 10.99 23.00
C LEU A 239 -18.27 9.93 22.40
N TYR A 240 -17.87 9.41 21.25
CA TYR A 240 -18.48 8.24 20.64
C TYR A 240 -17.65 7.03 20.99
N TRP A 241 -18.29 5.92 21.37
CA TRP A 241 -17.56 4.75 21.85
C TRP A 241 -18.26 3.43 21.54
N PHE A 242 -17.44 2.39 21.45
CA PHE A 242 -17.79 1.04 21.07
C PHE A 242 -16.97 0.07 21.93
N MET A 243 -17.64 -0.92 22.49
CA MET A 243 -17.07 -2.09 23.16
C MET A 243 -17.50 -3.32 22.38
N PHE A 244 -16.55 -3.93 21.68
CA PHE A 244 -16.74 -5.16 20.94
C PHE A 244 -16.35 -6.33 21.84
N SER A 245 -17.18 -7.36 21.92
CA SER A 245 -16.92 -8.55 22.72
C SER A 245 -17.28 -9.82 21.96
N LYS A 246 -16.44 -10.83 22.10
CA LYS A 246 -16.70 -12.16 21.52
C LYS A 246 -17.83 -12.85 22.28
N LEU A 247 -18.71 -13.50 21.53
CA LEU A 247 -19.76 -14.34 22.10
C LEU A 247 -19.20 -15.72 22.48
N ASP A 248 -19.95 -16.46 23.28
CA ASP A 248 -19.61 -17.82 23.73
C ASP A 248 -19.45 -18.82 22.57
N ARG A 249 -20.22 -18.60 21.50
CA ARG A 249 -20.15 -19.38 20.26
C ARG A 249 -20.59 -18.55 19.07
N ARG A 250 -20.40 -19.10 17.87
CA ARG A 250 -21.00 -18.56 16.64
C ARG A 250 -22.48 -18.96 16.57
N TYR A 251 -23.35 -17.99 16.37
CA TYR A 251 -24.78 -18.17 16.16
C TYR A 251 -25.14 -18.02 14.69
N HIS A 252 -26.20 -18.69 14.24
CA HIS A 252 -26.65 -18.71 12.85
C HIS A 252 -28.14 -18.43 12.74
N GLY A 253 -28.53 -17.67 11.71
CA GLY A 253 -29.93 -17.45 11.35
C GLY A 253 -30.82 -17.06 12.53
N LYS A 254 -31.82 -17.91 12.85
CA LYS A 254 -32.79 -17.65 13.91
C LYS A 254 -32.24 -17.79 15.33
N GLU A 255 -31.08 -18.42 15.50
CA GLU A 255 -30.43 -18.56 16.81
C GLU A 255 -29.71 -17.29 17.26
N ILE A 256 -29.55 -16.31 16.36
CA ILE A 256 -28.87 -15.05 16.66
C ILE A 256 -29.61 -14.33 17.79
N PRO A 257 -28.93 -14.04 18.93
CA PRO A 257 -29.59 -13.44 20.07
C PRO A 257 -30.01 -11.99 19.79
N ARG A 258 -31.10 -11.58 20.44
CA ARG A 258 -31.54 -10.19 20.50
C ARG A 258 -31.30 -9.68 21.90
N PHE A 259 -30.57 -8.57 22.00
CA PHE A 259 -30.22 -7.98 23.28
C PHE A 259 -31.24 -6.91 23.68
N GLY A 260 -31.71 -7.00 24.91
CA GLY A 260 -32.47 -5.96 25.58
C GLY A 260 -31.58 -5.08 26.46
N LYS A 261 -32.23 -4.20 27.23
CA LYS A 261 -31.54 -3.30 28.16
C LYS A 261 -30.81 -4.06 29.28
N GLU A 262 -31.42 -5.13 29.80
CA GLU A 262 -30.83 -5.96 30.86
C GLU A 262 -29.56 -6.67 30.39
N ASP A 263 -29.59 -7.25 29.17
CA ASP A 263 -28.41 -7.90 28.57
C ASP A 263 -27.24 -6.93 28.43
N MET A 264 -27.52 -5.68 28.07
CA MET A 264 -26.52 -4.63 27.93
C MET A 264 -25.90 -4.26 29.29
N GLU A 265 -26.72 -4.08 30.33
CA GLU A 265 -26.25 -3.77 31.69
C GLU A 265 -25.47 -4.94 32.33
N GLU A 266 -25.76 -6.19 31.96
CA GLU A 266 -24.95 -7.35 32.35
C GLU A 266 -23.65 -7.42 31.54
N GLY A 267 -23.75 -7.27 30.22
CA GLY A 267 -22.63 -7.40 29.28
C GLY A 267 -21.52 -6.37 29.49
N VAL A 268 -21.82 -5.22 30.10
CA VAL A 268 -20.83 -4.17 30.39
C VAL A 268 -19.90 -4.52 31.57
N LYS A 269 -20.39 -5.33 32.53
CA LYS A 269 -19.72 -5.56 33.84
C LYS A 269 -18.27 -6.04 33.74
N PRO A 270 -17.91 -6.97 32.83
CA PRO A 270 -16.54 -7.45 32.71
C PRO A 270 -15.54 -6.38 32.25
N PHE A 271 -16.02 -5.30 31.63
CA PHE A 271 -15.16 -4.37 30.87
C PHE A 271 -14.86 -3.05 31.60
N GLY A 272 -15.38 -2.83 32.80
CA GLY A 272 -15.25 -1.54 33.49
C GLY A 272 -13.80 -1.04 33.65
N ASN A 273 -12.85 -1.96 33.84
CA ASN A 273 -11.43 -1.66 34.03
C ASN A 273 -10.61 -1.65 32.73
N ILE A 274 -11.24 -1.77 31.57
CA ILE A 274 -10.53 -1.74 30.28
C ILE A 274 -10.10 -0.30 29.98
N PRO A 275 -8.79 -0.04 29.79
CA PRO A 275 -8.32 1.28 29.41
C PRO A 275 -8.72 1.58 27.97
N MET A 276 -9.33 2.75 27.74
CA MET A 276 -9.68 3.25 26.41
C MET A 276 -8.69 4.30 25.90
N ALA A 277 -8.12 5.07 26.82
CA ALA A 277 -7.14 6.13 26.55
C ALA A 277 -6.34 6.42 27.84
N PRO A 278 -5.30 7.26 27.80
CA PRO A 278 -4.52 7.60 29.00
C PRO A 278 -5.41 8.14 30.12
N GLY A 279 -5.47 7.39 31.23
CA GLY A 279 -6.28 7.76 32.40
C GLY A 279 -7.80 7.61 32.22
N VAL A 280 -8.27 7.00 31.12
CA VAL A 280 -9.69 6.78 30.84
C VAL A 280 -10.00 5.30 30.79
N MET A 281 -10.83 4.86 31.72
CA MET A 281 -11.37 3.49 31.77
C MET A 281 -12.76 3.44 31.18
N PHE A 282 -13.13 2.31 30.60
CA PHE A 282 -14.45 2.12 30.01
C PHE A 282 -15.60 2.32 31.01
N GLY A 283 -15.43 1.96 32.28
CA GLY A 283 -16.44 2.21 33.33
C GLY A 283 -16.78 3.69 33.49
N GLN A 284 -15.79 4.59 33.38
CA GLN A 284 -16.01 6.03 33.45
C GLN A 284 -16.74 6.55 32.19
N VAL A 285 -16.44 5.97 31.03
CA VAL A 285 -17.15 6.28 29.77
C VAL A 285 -18.60 5.81 29.86
N TRP A 286 -18.83 4.63 30.44
CA TRP A 286 -20.17 4.09 30.68
C TRP A 286 -20.98 4.99 31.61
N GLU A 287 -20.42 5.47 32.71
CA GLU A 287 -21.11 6.37 33.66
C GLU A 287 -21.48 7.72 33.03
N ASN A 288 -20.68 8.24 32.10
CA ASN A 288 -20.91 9.52 31.41
C ASN A 288 -21.74 9.40 30.11
N ARG A 289 -22.30 8.21 29.82
CA ARG A 289 -23.11 7.98 28.62
C ARG A 289 -24.42 8.77 28.66
N THR A 290 -24.81 9.34 27.52
CA THR A 290 -26.14 9.90 27.28
C THR A 290 -27.03 8.94 26.50
N PHE A 291 -26.41 8.05 25.72
CA PHE A 291 -27.07 7.01 24.95
C PHE A 291 -26.19 5.76 24.92
N ALA A 292 -26.82 4.58 25.01
CA ALA A 292 -26.17 3.32 24.72
C ALA A 292 -27.16 2.29 24.20
N ASN A 293 -26.66 1.37 23.37
CA ASN A 293 -27.41 0.22 22.90
C ASN A 293 -26.46 -0.96 22.65
N MET A 294 -27.02 -2.16 22.55
CA MET A 294 -26.28 -3.40 22.29
C MET A 294 -26.85 -4.13 21.07
N CYS A 295 -25.98 -4.66 20.22
CA CYS A 295 -26.38 -5.48 19.09
C CYS A 295 -25.38 -6.61 18.80
N CYS A 296 -25.85 -7.64 18.09
CA CYS A 296 -24.98 -8.59 17.43
C CYS A 296 -24.23 -7.94 16.27
N LEU A 297 -23.01 -8.39 16.00
CA LEU A 297 -22.25 -8.02 14.81
C LEU A 297 -22.44 -9.10 13.75
N GLU A 298 -23.57 -9.01 13.08
CA GLU A 298 -23.92 -9.96 12.01
C GLU A 298 -22.90 -9.88 10.86
N GLU A 299 -22.62 -11.04 10.28
CA GLU A 299 -21.78 -11.25 9.10
C GLU A 299 -22.59 -12.04 8.07
N SER A 300 -22.60 -11.59 6.81
CA SER A 300 -23.27 -12.29 5.71
C SER A 300 -22.69 -11.88 4.36
N GLN A 301 -22.53 -12.84 3.47
CA GLN A 301 -22.21 -12.61 2.05
C GLN A 301 -23.13 -13.47 1.19
N ASN A 302 -24.10 -12.84 0.52
CA ASN A 302 -25.04 -13.54 -0.35
C ASN A 302 -24.44 -13.72 -1.76
N GLN A 303 -24.74 -14.84 -2.39
CA GLN A 303 -24.40 -15.15 -3.78
C GLN A 303 -25.40 -14.52 -4.75
N HIS A 304 -26.67 -14.45 -4.40
CA HIS A 304 -27.71 -13.89 -5.25
C HIS A 304 -28.09 -12.49 -4.75
N TRP A 305 -27.76 -11.48 -5.56
CA TRP A 305 -28.14 -10.08 -5.30
C TRP A 305 -29.26 -9.61 -6.21
N VAL A 306 -29.53 -10.37 -7.27
CA VAL A 306 -30.44 -10.02 -8.36
C VAL A 306 -31.26 -11.23 -8.75
N SER A 307 -32.51 -11.01 -9.14
CA SER A 307 -33.36 -12.02 -9.78
C SER A 307 -34.49 -11.33 -10.53
N ASP A 308 -34.53 -11.52 -11.85
CA ASP A 308 -35.48 -10.86 -12.75
C ASP A 308 -35.59 -9.35 -12.46
N ARG A 309 -36.72 -8.90 -11.90
CA ARG A 309 -37.03 -7.49 -11.62
C ARG A 309 -36.66 -7.05 -10.19
N MET A 310 -36.00 -7.91 -9.42
CA MET A 310 -35.55 -7.66 -8.05
C MET A 310 -34.03 -7.47 -8.00
N VAL A 311 -33.57 -6.48 -7.24
CA VAL A 311 -32.15 -6.28 -6.91
C VAL A 311 -32.03 -5.85 -5.45
N CYS A 312 -31.03 -6.36 -4.72
CA CYS A 312 -30.73 -5.97 -3.34
C CYS A 312 -29.42 -5.17 -3.29
N ILE A 313 -29.32 -4.21 -2.38
CA ILE A 313 -28.11 -3.39 -2.17
C ILE A 313 -27.81 -3.12 -0.69
N GLY A 314 -26.52 -3.01 -0.36
CA GLY A 314 -26.06 -2.66 0.99
C GLY A 314 -26.17 -3.85 1.95
N ASP A 315 -26.65 -3.60 3.17
CA ASP A 315 -26.76 -4.62 4.21
C ASP A 315 -27.73 -5.76 3.84
N SER A 316 -28.60 -5.58 2.84
CA SER A 316 -29.45 -6.66 2.32
C SER A 316 -28.66 -7.70 1.52
N THR A 317 -27.53 -7.34 0.92
CA THR A 317 -26.67 -8.27 0.15
C THR A 317 -25.46 -8.76 0.91
N HIS A 318 -24.85 -7.87 1.68
CA HIS A 318 -23.59 -8.12 2.36
C HIS A 318 -23.55 -7.39 3.69
N LYS A 319 -23.32 -8.12 4.77
CA LYS A 319 -23.22 -7.60 6.12
C LYS A 319 -21.83 -7.88 6.67
N MET A 320 -21.23 -6.85 7.25
CA MET A 320 -19.88 -6.91 7.80
C MET A 320 -19.84 -6.26 9.18
N THR A 321 -18.84 -6.66 9.95
CA THR A 321 -18.51 -6.03 11.23
C THR A 321 -18.07 -4.56 11.04
N PRO A 322 -18.32 -3.67 12.02
CA PRO A 322 -18.18 -2.22 11.84
C PRO A 322 -16.75 -1.70 12.06
N ASN A 323 -15.80 -2.52 12.50
CA ASN A 323 -14.46 -2.10 12.97
C ASN A 323 -13.66 -1.29 11.91
N LEU A 324 -13.89 -1.58 10.62
CA LEU A 324 -13.29 -0.88 9.49
C LEU A 324 -14.06 0.41 9.09
N GLY A 325 -15.29 0.60 9.55
CA GLY A 325 -16.15 1.73 9.15
C GLY A 325 -16.63 1.68 7.70
N ALA A 326 -16.46 0.56 6.99
CA ALA A 326 -16.67 0.48 5.55
C ALA A 326 -18.13 0.23 5.12
N GLY A 327 -18.98 -0.32 5.98
CA GLY A 327 -20.32 -0.81 5.60
C GLY A 327 -21.17 0.21 4.85
N GLY A 328 -21.38 1.41 5.43
CA GLY A 328 -22.14 2.47 4.77
C GLY A 328 -21.48 3.00 3.50
N ASN A 329 -20.15 3.08 3.46
CA ASN A 329 -19.41 3.53 2.28
C ASN A 329 -19.56 2.55 1.11
N VAL A 330 -19.52 1.25 1.38
CA VAL A 330 -19.82 0.22 0.37
C VAL A 330 -21.28 0.32 -0.09
N ALA A 331 -22.21 0.61 0.82
CA ALA A 331 -23.62 0.80 0.49
C ALA A 331 -23.85 2.01 -0.44
N ILE A 332 -23.17 3.14 -0.18
CA ILE A 332 -23.17 4.35 -1.03
C ILE A 332 -22.60 4.03 -2.42
N GLU A 333 -21.45 3.35 -2.48
CA GLU A 333 -20.87 2.92 -3.77
C GLU A 333 -21.80 1.99 -4.55
N THR A 334 -22.43 1.03 -3.86
CA THR A 334 -23.34 0.06 -4.50
C THR A 334 -24.60 0.76 -5.02
N ALA A 335 -25.12 1.79 -4.34
CA ALA A 335 -26.21 2.62 -4.83
C ALA A 335 -25.82 3.40 -6.11
N ALA A 336 -24.66 4.05 -6.12
CA ALA A 336 -24.16 4.76 -7.31
C ALA A 336 -23.95 3.80 -8.49
N ALA A 337 -23.35 2.62 -8.25
CA ALA A 337 -23.18 1.61 -9.28
C ALA A 337 -24.52 1.13 -9.85
N LEU A 338 -25.52 0.86 -9.00
CA LEU A 338 -26.83 0.42 -9.47
C LEU A 338 -27.50 1.51 -10.33
N ALA A 339 -27.43 2.76 -9.90
CA ALA A 339 -27.97 3.89 -10.67
C ALA A 339 -27.31 4.03 -12.06
N ASN A 340 -25.97 3.89 -12.14
CA ASN A 340 -25.25 3.91 -13.41
C ASN A 340 -25.76 2.82 -14.39
N HIS A 341 -26.14 1.65 -13.87
CA HIS A 341 -26.66 0.56 -14.68
C HIS A 341 -28.12 0.79 -15.07
N ILE A 342 -28.98 1.19 -14.12
CA ILE A 342 -30.39 1.53 -14.36
C ILE A 342 -30.49 2.65 -15.40
N ALA A 343 -29.59 3.62 -15.38
CA ALA A 343 -29.63 4.76 -16.29
C ALA A 343 -29.49 4.39 -17.78
N ARG A 344 -29.04 3.16 -18.08
CA ARG A 344 -28.89 2.64 -19.44
C ARG A 344 -30.12 1.88 -19.93
N LEU A 345 -31.10 1.64 -19.07
CA LEU A 345 -32.34 0.98 -19.44
C LEU A 345 -33.25 1.90 -20.26
N PRO A 346 -34.02 1.37 -21.22
CA PRO A 346 -35.09 2.12 -21.86
C PRO A 346 -36.22 2.41 -20.87
N THR A 347 -37.12 3.33 -21.21
CA THR A 347 -38.27 3.70 -20.36
C THR A 347 -39.23 2.55 -20.08
N LYS A 348 -39.26 1.53 -20.94
CA LYS A 348 -40.06 0.31 -20.77
C LYS A 348 -39.22 -0.93 -21.06
N PRO A 349 -38.38 -1.36 -20.10
CA PRO A 349 -37.43 -2.43 -20.33
C PRO A 349 -38.12 -3.79 -20.39
N SER A 350 -37.63 -4.64 -21.29
CA SER A 350 -37.95 -6.06 -21.25
C SER A 350 -37.27 -6.72 -20.05
N GLN A 351 -37.74 -7.90 -19.66
CA GLN A 351 -37.09 -8.71 -18.63
C GLN A 351 -35.63 -9.06 -19.01
N ALA A 352 -35.34 -9.21 -20.30
CA ALA A 352 -33.98 -9.46 -20.79
C ALA A 352 -33.06 -8.25 -20.57
N ASP A 353 -33.55 -7.03 -20.83
CA ASP A 353 -32.79 -5.78 -20.60
C ASP A 353 -32.44 -5.62 -19.13
N ILE A 354 -33.42 -5.88 -18.24
CA ILE A 354 -33.20 -5.80 -16.79
C ILE A 354 -32.19 -6.85 -16.35
N ARG A 355 -32.33 -8.11 -16.79
CA ARG A 355 -31.42 -9.19 -16.42
C ARG A 355 -29.98 -8.89 -16.85
N GLN A 356 -29.78 -8.47 -18.10
CA GLN A 356 -28.46 -8.09 -18.59
C GLN A 356 -27.85 -6.95 -17.75
N THR A 357 -28.66 -5.96 -17.40
CA THR A 357 -28.25 -4.80 -16.59
C THR A 357 -27.85 -5.22 -15.18
N PHE A 358 -28.63 -6.09 -14.55
CA PHE A 358 -28.40 -6.61 -13.20
C PHE A 358 -27.20 -7.56 -13.13
N ASP A 359 -27.00 -8.40 -14.13
CA ASP A 359 -25.82 -9.27 -14.24
C ASP A 359 -24.53 -8.44 -14.35
N ALA A 360 -24.55 -7.36 -15.16
CA ALA A 360 -23.42 -6.43 -15.27
C ALA A 360 -23.14 -5.69 -13.96
N PHE A 361 -24.18 -5.21 -13.27
CA PHE A 361 -24.06 -4.59 -11.95
C PHE A 361 -23.44 -5.54 -10.92
N TYR A 362 -23.96 -6.77 -10.85
CA TYR A 362 -23.46 -7.80 -9.94
C TYR A 362 -21.98 -8.12 -10.20
N ALA A 363 -21.62 -8.34 -11.46
CA ALA A 363 -20.24 -8.60 -11.86
C ALA A 363 -19.28 -7.45 -11.48
N LYS A 364 -19.73 -6.21 -11.63
CA LYS A 364 -18.95 -5.01 -11.25
C LYS A 364 -18.73 -4.91 -9.74
N ARG A 365 -19.73 -5.25 -8.91
CA ARG A 365 -19.71 -4.96 -7.47
C ARG A 365 -19.27 -6.10 -6.57
N LYS A 366 -19.61 -7.34 -6.90
CA LYS A 366 -19.45 -8.51 -6.02
C LYS A 366 -18.03 -8.63 -5.45
N SER A 367 -17.01 -8.62 -6.32
CA SER A 367 -15.62 -8.86 -5.92
C SER A 367 -15.13 -7.84 -4.88
N ARG A 368 -15.41 -6.56 -5.13
CA ARG A 368 -15.00 -5.46 -4.26
C ARG A 368 -15.74 -5.47 -2.92
N ALA A 369 -17.05 -5.67 -2.94
CA ALA A 369 -17.85 -5.71 -1.72
C ALA A 369 -17.43 -6.89 -0.82
N ASN A 370 -17.25 -8.09 -1.40
CA ASN A 370 -16.84 -9.28 -0.65
C ASN A 370 -15.45 -9.10 -0.03
N LEU A 371 -14.48 -8.61 -0.80
CA LEU A 371 -13.14 -8.31 -0.27
C LEU A 371 -13.21 -7.35 0.93
N THR A 372 -14.05 -6.32 0.85
CA THR A 372 -14.21 -5.35 1.95
C THR A 372 -14.86 -6.00 3.17
N CYS A 373 -15.85 -6.87 2.98
CA CYS A 373 -16.46 -7.66 4.05
C CYS A 373 -15.42 -8.56 4.74
N ASP A 374 -14.62 -9.29 3.97
CA ASP A 374 -13.60 -10.20 4.48
C ASP A 374 -12.57 -9.44 5.34
N VAL A 375 -12.10 -8.29 4.84
CA VAL A 375 -11.14 -7.44 5.56
C VAL A 375 -11.75 -6.88 6.85
N ALA A 376 -12.98 -6.37 6.81
CA ALA A 376 -13.66 -5.85 8.00
C ALA A 376 -13.85 -6.94 9.06
N ASN A 377 -14.34 -8.12 8.67
CA ASN A 377 -14.55 -9.25 9.57
C ASN A 377 -13.23 -9.80 10.12
N LYS A 378 -12.15 -9.79 9.32
CA LYS A 378 -10.83 -10.18 9.81
C LYS A 378 -10.25 -9.16 10.79
N LEU A 379 -10.47 -7.85 10.56
CA LEU A 379 -10.01 -6.80 11.47
C LEU A 379 -10.60 -6.98 12.87
N THR A 380 -11.90 -7.26 12.99
CA THR A 380 -12.56 -7.53 14.29
C THR A 380 -11.85 -8.63 15.08
N ARG A 381 -11.44 -9.72 14.40
CA ARG A 381 -10.71 -10.84 15.01
C ARG A 381 -9.26 -10.48 15.39
N ILE A 382 -8.61 -9.63 14.58
CA ILE A 382 -7.28 -9.07 14.89
C ILE A 382 -7.35 -8.21 16.15
N GLU A 383 -8.31 -7.28 16.21
CA GLU A 383 -8.47 -6.37 17.35
C GLU A 383 -8.87 -7.10 18.64
N ALA A 384 -9.62 -8.20 18.52
CA ALA A 384 -10.00 -9.08 19.64
C ALA A 384 -8.97 -10.19 19.97
N LEU A 385 -7.79 -10.19 19.34
CA LEU A 385 -6.71 -11.17 19.58
C LEU A 385 -7.22 -12.63 19.54
N ASP A 386 -8.06 -12.93 18.55
CA ASP A 386 -8.86 -14.16 18.50
C ASP A 386 -7.97 -15.42 18.47
N THR A 387 -7.02 -15.44 17.53
CA THR A 387 -6.02 -16.51 17.39
C THR A 387 -4.60 -16.05 17.76
N ILE A 388 -3.67 -16.99 17.90
CA ILE A 388 -2.23 -16.68 18.09
C ILE A 388 -1.71 -15.84 16.90
N GLY A 389 -2.14 -16.16 15.68
CA GLY A 389 -1.77 -15.40 14.48
C GLY A 389 -2.29 -13.96 14.56
N ASP A 390 -3.53 -13.78 14.99
CA ASP A 390 -4.16 -12.46 15.18
C ASP A 390 -3.45 -11.64 16.26
N LYS A 391 -3.06 -12.29 17.36
CA LYS A 391 -2.25 -11.66 18.41
C LYS A 391 -0.89 -11.20 17.90
N ILE A 392 -0.22 -12.03 17.09
CA ILE A 392 1.05 -11.65 16.46
C ILE A 392 0.85 -10.44 15.54
N MET A 393 -0.20 -10.48 14.72
CA MET A 393 -0.53 -9.41 13.80
C MET A 393 -0.80 -8.10 14.55
N ALA A 394 -1.70 -8.09 15.53
CA ALA A 394 -2.12 -6.91 16.26
C ALA A 394 -1.00 -6.27 17.09
N LEU A 395 -0.22 -7.08 17.82
CA LEU A 395 0.73 -6.56 18.80
C LEU A 395 2.15 -6.35 18.26
N TYR A 396 2.53 -7.03 17.18
CA TYR A 396 3.92 -7.02 16.69
C TYR A 396 4.09 -6.62 15.23
N VAL A 397 3.10 -6.89 14.37
CA VAL A 397 3.19 -6.60 12.94
C VAL A 397 2.58 -5.24 12.63
N VAL A 398 1.29 -5.05 12.91
CA VAL A 398 0.53 -3.81 12.61
C VAL A 398 1.26 -2.55 13.13
N PRO A 399 1.76 -2.50 14.39
CA PRO A 399 2.46 -1.32 14.90
C PRO A 399 3.77 -0.98 14.15
N LYS A 400 4.34 -1.94 13.40
CA LYS A 400 5.60 -1.78 12.67
C LYS A 400 5.43 -1.61 11.16
N LEU A 401 4.22 -1.77 10.63
CA LEU A 401 3.95 -1.63 9.20
C LEU A 401 3.98 -0.19 8.70
N GLY A 402 4.12 0.80 9.61
CA GLY A 402 4.08 2.22 9.24
C GLY A 402 2.80 2.54 8.48
N ASP A 403 2.95 3.09 7.28
CA ASP A 403 1.82 3.50 6.45
C ASP A 403 1.27 2.41 5.52
N ALA A 404 1.88 1.22 5.48
CA ALA A 404 1.56 0.22 4.46
C ALA A 404 0.08 -0.23 4.47
N LEU A 405 -0.54 -0.29 5.66
CA LEU A 405 -1.98 -0.59 5.76
C LEU A 405 -2.84 0.53 5.16
N TRP A 406 -2.43 1.78 5.38
CA TRP A 406 -3.11 2.95 4.88
C TRP A 406 -2.87 3.20 3.39
N ASP A 407 -1.70 2.83 2.88
CA ASP A 407 -1.42 2.74 1.45
C ASP A 407 -2.42 1.81 0.78
N LEU A 408 -2.61 0.61 1.32
CA LEU A 408 -3.60 -0.34 0.82
C LEU A 408 -5.02 0.25 0.87
N THR A 409 -5.41 0.91 1.98
CA THR A 409 -6.73 1.57 2.08
C THR A 409 -6.89 2.68 1.04
N CYS A 410 -5.89 3.54 0.83
CA CYS A 410 -5.98 4.60 -0.18
C CYS A 410 -6.05 4.01 -1.60
N GLU A 411 -5.31 2.94 -1.89
CA GLU A 411 -5.39 2.21 -3.16
C GLU A 411 -6.79 1.60 -3.39
N THR A 412 -7.46 1.10 -2.34
CA THR A 412 -8.83 0.59 -2.47
C THR A 412 -9.80 1.73 -2.77
N ILE A 413 -9.58 2.92 -2.23
CA ILE A 413 -10.41 4.10 -2.42
C ILE A 413 -10.23 4.73 -3.81
N MET A 414 -9.00 4.77 -4.33
CA MET A 414 -8.65 5.45 -5.59
C MET A 414 -9.50 5.00 -6.78
N GLY A 415 -9.76 3.70 -6.88
CA GLY A 415 -10.57 3.10 -7.95
C GLY A 415 -12.02 2.80 -7.55
N ALA A 416 -12.53 3.41 -6.47
CA ALA A 416 -13.89 3.22 -6.00
C ALA A 416 -14.94 3.75 -7.00
N GLU A 417 -16.20 3.30 -6.86
CA GLU A 417 -17.29 3.68 -7.77
C GLU A 417 -17.56 5.19 -7.78
N SER A 418 -17.96 5.74 -8.93
CA SER A 418 -18.41 7.13 -9.10
C SER A 418 -19.77 7.14 -9.80
N ILE A 419 -20.45 8.29 -9.80
CA ILE A 419 -21.63 8.51 -10.63
C ILE A 419 -21.14 8.88 -12.05
N GLU A 420 -21.40 8.02 -13.03
CA GLU A 420 -20.81 8.14 -14.38
C GLU A 420 -21.39 9.32 -15.18
N SER A 421 -22.63 9.72 -14.89
CA SER A 421 -23.31 10.85 -15.55
C SER A 421 -22.81 12.22 -15.08
N LEU A 422 -22.01 12.27 -14.01
CA LEU A 422 -21.51 13.49 -13.40
C LEU A 422 -19.99 13.58 -13.56
N PRO A 423 -19.43 14.81 -13.67
CA PRO A 423 -17.99 14.97 -13.75
C PRO A 423 -17.30 14.48 -12.47
N SER A 424 -16.01 14.17 -12.59
CA SER A 424 -15.17 13.91 -11.42
C SER A 424 -15.03 15.18 -10.57
N PRO A 425 -15.16 15.10 -9.23
CA PRO A 425 -15.02 16.28 -8.38
C PRO A 425 -13.62 16.88 -8.42
N ILE A 426 -13.55 18.21 -8.52
CA ILE A 426 -12.30 18.99 -8.56
C ILE A 426 -11.42 18.67 -7.34
N ARG A 427 -12.03 18.57 -6.15
CA ARG A 427 -11.36 18.25 -4.87
C ARG A 427 -10.55 16.95 -4.95
N SER A 428 -11.08 15.94 -5.64
CA SER A 428 -10.37 14.67 -5.84
C SER A 428 -9.25 14.80 -6.87
N GLN A 429 -9.46 15.53 -7.96
CA GLN A 429 -8.48 15.69 -9.04
C GLN A 429 -7.24 16.49 -8.61
N GLU A 430 -7.40 17.47 -7.71
CA GLU A 430 -6.29 18.28 -7.23
C GLU A 430 -5.43 17.59 -6.15
N SER A 431 -5.97 16.54 -5.53
CA SER A 431 -5.32 15.77 -4.47
C SER A 431 -4.02 15.07 -4.93
N THR A 432 -3.23 14.55 -3.99
CA THR A 432 -1.94 13.93 -4.35
C THR A 432 -2.09 12.52 -4.93
N MET A 433 -3.23 11.87 -4.72
CA MET A 433 -3.58 10.53 -5.19
C MET A 433 -5.01 10.57 -5.77
N ALA A 434 -5.14 11.26 -6.91
CA ALA A 434 -6.43 11.52 -7.55
C ALA A 434 -7.21 10.25 -7.86
N TRP A 435 -8.54 10.36 -7.86
CA TRP A 435 -9.42 9.28 -8.29
C TRP A 435 -9.13 8.89 -9.74
N ASP A 436 -8.98 7.60 -9.96
CA ASP A 436 -8.72 7.02 -11.28
C ASP A 436 -9.45 5.68 -11.39
N PRO A 437 -10.50 5.59 -12.24
CA PRO A 437 -11.26 4.38 -12.44
C PRO A 437 -10.46 3.29 -13.15
N GLU A 438 -9.26 3.56 -13.66
CA GLU A 438 -8.36 2.55 -14.23
C GLU A 438 -7.26 2.09 -13.26
N SER A 439 -7.28 2.60 -12.03
CA SER A 439 -6.31 2.25 -10.98
C SER A 439 -6.97 1.56 -9.77
N GLY A 440 -6.14 1.11 -8.83
CA GLY A 440 -6.55 0.45 -7.59
C GLY A 440 -6.49 -1.08 -7.64
N ILE A 441 -7.26 -1.74 -6.76
CA ILE A 441 -7.24 -3.20 -6.61
C ILE A 441 -7.59 -3.90 -7.93
N GLY A 442 -6.81 -4.92 -8.28
CA GLY A 442 -7.02 -5.74 -9.47
C GLY A 442 -6.53 -5.13 -10.78
N LYS A 443 -6.06 -3.87 -10.75
CA LYS A 443 -5.58 -3.14 -11.95
C LYS A 443 -4.06 -2.92 -11.96
N LYS A 444 -3.35 -3.53 -11.00
CA LYS A 444 -1.88 -3.51 -10.96
C LYS A 444 -1.31 -4.33 -12.11
N GLU A 445 -0.14 -3.90 -12.61
CA GLU A 445 0.60 -4.69 -13.58
C GLU A 445 0.98 -6.05 -13.01
N SER A 446 0.83 -7.10 -13.82
CA SER A 446 1.16 -8.46 -13.41
C SER A 446 2.64 -8.61 -13.06
N VAL A 447 2.91 -9.15 -11.88
CA VAL A 447 4.27 -9.52 -11.43
C VAL A 447 4.92 -10.47 -12.42
N LEU A 448 4.15 -11.40 -13.02
CA LEU A 448 4.65 -12.32 -14.04
C LEU A 448 5.12 -11.58 -15.29
N THR A 449 4.33 -10.62 -15.78
CA THR A 449 4.72 -9.80 -16.94
C THR A 449 6.00 -9.02 -16.65
N ARG A 450 6.14 -8.43 -15.46
CA ARG A 450 7.37 -7.74 -15.07
C ARG A 450 8.55 -8.70 -14.98
N ALA A 451 8.36 -9.89 -14.41
CA ALA A 451 9.40 -10.92 -14.35
C ALA A 451 9.89 -11.34 -15.75
N LEU A 452 8.98 -11.49 -16.73
CA LEU A 452 9.34 -11.79 -18.11
C LEU A 452 10.22 -10.70 -18.74
N TRP A 453 9.88 -9.43 -18.54
CA TRP A 453 10.71 -8.31 -19.00
C TRP A 453 12.09 -8.25 -18.34
N ALA A 454 12.19 -8.75 -17.12
CA ALA A 454 13.43 -8.76 -16.34
C ALA A 454 14.27 -10.04 -16.51
N LEU A 455 13.84 -11.02 -17.32
CA LEU A 455 14.60 -12.25 -17.60
C LEU A 455 16.05 -12.03 -18.07
N PRO A 456 16.40 -10.99 -18.86
CA PRO A 456 17.78 -10.72 -19.21
C PRO A 456 18.71 -10.58 -17.99
N LEU A 457 18.21 -10.13 -16.84
CA LEU A 457 18.99 -10.03 -15.60
C LEU A 457 19.41 -11.42 -15.08
N TRP A 458 18.55 -12.44 -15.19
CA TRP A 458 18.91 -13.82 -14.87
C TRP A 458 19.95 -14.39 -15.83
N GLY A 459 19.84 -14.03 -17.12
CA GLY A 459 20.86 -14.36 -18.12
C GLY A 459 22.24 -13.81 -17.74
N LEU A 460 22.29 -12.60 -17.20
CA LEU A 460 23.53 -11.97 -16.71
C LEU A 460 24.08 -12.65 -15.45
N THR A 461 23.22 -13.05 -14.50
CA THR A 461 23.65 -13.87 -13.35
C THR A 461 24.31 -15.18 -13.81
N TYR A 462 23.70 -15.86 -14.79
CA TYR A 462 24.24 -17.08 -15.38
C TYR A 462 25.56 -16.83 -16.13
N ALA A 463 25.64 -15.73 -16.90
CA ALA A 463 26.86 -15.34 -17.59
C ALA A 463 28.01 -15.09 -16.62
N CYS A 464 27.76 -14.40 -15.48
CA CYS A 464 28.75 -14.21 -14.42
C CYS A 464 29.24 -15.55 -13.86
N GLN A 465 28.33 -16.49 -13.61
CA GLN A 465 28.67 -17.82 -13.13
C GLN A 465 29.58 -18.57 -14.12
N LYS A 466 29.33 -18.43 -15.43
CA LYS A 466 30.11 -19.07 -16.50
C LYS A 466 31.39 -18.32 -16.88
N THR A 467 31.61 -17.12 -16.36
CA THR A 467 32.80 -16.33 -16.67
C THR A 467 33.65 -16.14 -15.43
N MET A 468 33.28 -15.21 -14.56
CA MET A 468 33.99 -14.87 -13.33
C MET A 468 34.24 -16.10 -12.44
N TRP A 469 33.19 -16.87 -12.11
CA TRP A 469 33.33 -18.02 -11.21
C TRP A 469 34.11 -19.18 -11.85
N GLN A 470 34.05 -19.31 -13.17
CA GLN A 470 34.90 -20.25 -13.89
C GLN A 470 36.38 -19.83 -13.79
N THR A 471 36.69 -18.54 -13.96
CA THR A 471 38.05 -18.01 -13.76
C THR A 471 38.53 -18.20 -12.31
N ILE A 472 37.70 -17.91 -11.30
CA ILE A 472 38.04 -18.15 -9.88
C ILE A 472 38.42 -19.62 -9.64
N SER A 473 37.69 -20.57 -10.23
CA SER A 473 37.94 -22.00 -10.06
C SER A 473 39.25 -22.50 -10.70
N LYS A 474 39.87 -21.69 -11.57
CA LYS A 474 41.08 -22.03 -12.33
C LYS A 474 42.31 -21.23 -11.91
N LEU A 475 42.22 -20.42 -10.86
CA LEU A 475 43.36 -19.71 -10.29
C LEU A 475 44.33 -20.69 -9.60
N THR A 476 45.62 -20.58 -9.92
CA THR A 476 46.69 -21.44 -9.41
C THR A 476 47.72 -20.65 -8.58
N PRO A 477 47.99 -21.05 -7.32
CA PRO A 477 47.06 -21.45 -6.26
C PRO A 477 46.58 -20.25 -5.40
N LEU A 478 45.34 -20.33 -4.90
CA LEU A 478 44.76 -19.46 -3.84
C LEU A 478 45.23 -19.85 -2.42
N ALA A 479 46.24 -20.72 -2.30
CA ALA A 479 46.71 -21.25 -1.03
C ALA A 479 47.68 -20.25 -0.36
N ALA A 480 47.18 -19.55 0.67
CA ALA A 480 48.01 -18.82 1.62
C ALA A 480 48.63 -19.81 2.61
N ASP A 481 49.55 -20.65 2.14
CA ASP A 481 50.34 -21.49 3.02
C ASP A 481 51.52 -20.66 3.57
N ALA A 482 51.68 -20.66 4.90
CA ALA A 482 52.85 -20.14 5.62
C ALA A 482 53.18 -18.63 5.47
N GLY A 483 52.19 -17.73 5.64
CA GLY A 483 52.46 -16.28 5.79
C GLY A 483 52.99 -15.58 4.54
N SER A 484 52.92 -16.25 3.39
CA SER A 484 53.29 -15.72 2.09
C SER A 484 52.22 -16.07 1.03
N LEU A 485 52.19 -15.31 -0.06
CA LEU A 485 51.26 -15.45 -1.17
C LEU A 485 52.04 -15.46 -2.48
N ASN A 486 51.91 -16.54 -3.25
CA ASN A 486 52.48 -16.64 -4.59
C ASN A 486 51.53 -15.96 -5.58
N LEU A 487 51.98 -14.84 -6.17
CA LEU A 487 51.22 -14.09 -7.16
C LEU A 487 51.36 -14.69 -8.57
N GLY A 488 52.31 -15.60 -8.78
CA GLY A 488 52.67 -16.15 -10.08
C GLY A 488 53.95 -15.53 -10.66
N ASN A 489 54.48 -16.15 -11.73
CA ASN A 489 55.67 -15.68 -12.43
C ASN A 489 56.91 -15.49 -11.52
N GLY A 490 57.03 -16.32 -10.47
CA GLY A 490 58.13 -16.23 -9.50
C GLY A 490 57.98 -15.14 -8.44
N ILE A 491 56.86 -14.40 -8.41
CA ILE A 491 56.61 -13.32 -7.46
C ILE A 491 55.92 -13.87 -6.21
N VAL A 492 56.57 -13.74 -5.05
CA VAL A 492 56.02 -14.12 -3.74
C VAL A 492 56.02 -12.89 -2.83
N VAL A 493 54.90 -12.63 -2.16
CA VAL A 493 54.74 -11.49 -1.25
C VAL A 493 54.31 -11.95 0.15
N PRO A 494 54.59 -11.20 1.22
CA PRO A 494 54.05 -11.49 2.55
C PRO A 494 52.51 -11.50 2.55
N MET A 495 51.91 -12.32 3.41
CA MET A 495 50.46 -12.43 3.55
C MET A 495 50.03 -12.33 5.01
N VAL A 496 49.27 -11.28 5.33
CA VAL A 496 48.59 -11.15 6.63
C VAL A 496 47.49 -12.20 6.74
N SER A 497 47.50 -12.97 7.82
CA SER A 497 46.55 -14.06 8.08
C SER A 497 45.75 -13.91 9.37
N LYS A 498 46.01 -12.88 10.18
CA LYS A 498 45.33 -12.61 11.46
C LYS A 498 44.72 -11.21 11.41
N PHE A 499 43.41 -11.10 11.58
CA PHE A 499 42.67 -9.83 11.50
C PHE A 499 41.92 -9.57 12.81
N PHE A 500 40.99 -10.46 13.17
CA PHE A 500 40.18 -10.36 14.39
C PHE A 500 40.63 -11.35 15.47
N GLY A 501 41.57 -12.25 15.17
CA GLY A 501 42.03 -13.28 16.09
C GLY A 501 41.07 -14.46 16.23
N ILE A 502 40.03 -14.52 15.39
CA ILE A 502 39.06 -15.62 15.34
C ILE A 502 39.42 -16.50 14.14
N SER A 503 39.98 -17.69 14.40
CA SER A 503 40.57 -18.57 13.38
C SER A 503 39.65 -18.82 12.17
N ALA A 504 38.36 -19.09 12.40
CA ALA A 504 37.39 -19.31 11.31
C ALA A 504 37.17 -18.06 10.45
N VAL A 505 37.06 -16.89 11.07
CA VAL A 505 36.85 -15.61 10.39
C VAL A 505 38.11 -15.20 9.62
N ASP A 506 39.26 -15.28 10.27
CA ASP A 506 40.56 -14.93 9.69
C ASP A 506 40.90 -15.79 8.47
N LYS A 507 40.58 -17.09 8.52
CA LYS A 507 40.77 -18.01 7.39
C LYS A 507 39.89 -17.66 6.19
N VAL A 508 38.67 -17.18 6.43
CA VAL A 508 37.76 -16.73 5.37
C VAL A 508 38.25 -15.41 4.78
N LEU A 509 38.55 -14.42 5.62
CA LEU A 509 39.04 -13.10 5.19
C LEU A 509 40.34 -13.19 4.40
N SER A 510 41.26 -14.06 4.81
CA SER A 510 42.55 -14.27 4.12
C SER A 510 42.37 -14.62 2.64
N LYS A 511 41.33 -15.39 2.27
CA LYS A 511 41.05 -15.73 0.87
C LYS A 511 40.65 -14.50 0.05
N PHE A 512 39.80 -13.65 0.61
CA PHE A 512 39.39 -12.41 -0.05
C PHE A 512 40.53 -11.40 -0.12
N VAL A 513 41.29 -11.23 0.96
CA VAL A 513 42.48 -10.36 0.97
C VAL A 513 43.51 -10.84 -0.06
N ALA A 514 43.72 -12.14 -0.21
CA ALA A 514 44.63 -12.70 -1.22
C ALA A 514 44.20 -12.33 -2.65
N LEU A 515 42.89 -12.38 -2.94
CA LEU A 515 42.36 -12.01 -4.26
C LEU A 515 42.57 -10.52 -4.59
N PHE A 516 42.48 -9.63 -3.60
CA PHE A 516 42.72 -8.19 -3.79
C PHE A 516 44.21 -7.81 -3.73
N THR A 517 45.07 -8.68 -3.16
CA THR A 517 46.50 -8.41 -2.96
C THR A 517 47.21 -7.95 -4.23
N PRO A 518 47.06 -8.62 -5.41
CA PRO A 518 47.67 -8.15 -6.66
C PRO A 518 47.48 -6.65 -6.94
N ALA A 519 46.24 -6.16 -6.82
CA ALA A 519 45.90 -4.76 -7.12
C ALA A 519 46.52 -3.78 -6.10
N ILE A 520 46.63 -4.17 -4.83
CA ILE A 520 47.09 -3.29 -3.74
C ILE A 520 48.62 -3.34 -3.54
N THR A 521 49.32 -4.35 -4.08
CA THR A 521 50.79 -4.44 -4.02
C THR A 521 51.48 -3.32 -4.81
N GLY A 522 50.93 -2.96 -5.98
CA GLY A 522 51.59 -2.11 -6.97
C GLY A 522 52.45 -2.88 -7.98
N LEU A 523 52.53 -4.21 -7.89
CA LEU A 523 53.30 -5.07 -8.81
C LEU A 523 52.54 -5.38 -10.11
N ASP A 524 51.22 -5.21 -10.13
CA ASP A 524 50.39 -5.22 -11.33
C ASP A 524 49.77 -3.84 -11.58
N PRO A 525 50.44 -2.97 -12.36
CA PRO A 525 49.93 -1.64 -12.66
C PRO A 525 48.55 -1.65 -13.34
N ILE A 526 48.27 -2.63 -14.20
CA ILE A 526 46.99 -2.73 -14.92
C ILE A 526 45.90 -3.21 -13.96
N GLY A 527 46.15 -4.25 -13.18
CA GLY A 527 45.21 -4.73 -12.16
C GLY A 527 44.95 -3.72 -11.05
N ARG A 528 45.94 -2.89 -10.70
CA ARG A 528 45.75 -1.76 -9.78
C ARG A 528 44.75 -0.74 -10.35
N MET A 529 44.90 -0.37 -11.62
CA MET A 529 43.95 0.53 -12.29
C MET A 529 42.55 -0.07 -12.38
N GLN A 530 42.44 -1.35 -12.74
CA GLN A 530 41.18 -2.08 -12.77
C GLN A 530 40.52 -2.12 -11.38
N GLY A 531 41.28 -2.39 -10.33
CA GLY A 531 40.78 -2.40 -8.94
C GLY A 531 40.28 -1.03 -8.49
N ILE A 532 40.99 0.05 -8.82
CA ILE A 532 40.55 1.42 -8.51
C ILE A 532 39.24 1.74 -9.24
N ALA A 533 39.15 1.45 -10.55
CA ALA A 533 37.93 1.69 -11.33
C ALA A 533 36.74 0.89 -10.78
N PHE A 534 36.95 -0.41 -10.51
CA PHE A 534 35.92 -1.29 -9.96
C PHE A 534 35.36 -0.77 -8.63
N LEU A 535 36.22 -0.41 -7.68
CA LEU A 535 35.78 0.08 -6.38
C LEU A 535 35.11 1.46 -6.47
N ALA A 536 35.58 2.34 -7.34
CA ALA A 536 34.95 3.63 -7.54
C ALA A 536 33.54 3.48 -8.10
N ASP A 537 33.34 2.57 -9.05
CA ASP A 537 32.03 2.31 -9.63
C ASP A 537 31.03 1.67 -8.64
N MET A 538 31.51 1.02 -7.58
CA MET A 538 30.64 0.56 -6.50
C MET A 538 29.98 1.71 -5.71
N ILE A 539 30.54 2.93 -5.73
CA ILE A 539 30.01 4.08 -4.97
C ILE A 539 28.56 4.40 -5.38
N PRO A 540 28.24 4.58 -6.68
CA PRO A 540 26.86 4.68 -7.16
C PRO A 540 25.95 3.54 -6.71
N VAL A 541 26.43 2.29 -6.74
CA VAL A 541 25.62 1.12 -6.35
C VAL A 541 25.26 1.19 -4.86
N GLN A 542 26.26 1.45 -4.00
CA GLN A 542 26.04 1.65 -2.57
C GLN A 542 25.07 2.80 -2.29
N THR A 543 25.23 3.91 -3.02
CA THR A 543 24.37 5.10 -2.90
C THR A 543 22.92 4.78 -3.27
N ILE A 544 22.69 4.18 -4.44
CA ILE A 544 21.36 3.85 -4.93
C ILE A 544 20.70 2.82 -4.01
N TRP A 545 21.40 1.76 -3.63
CA TRP A 545 20.81 0.70 -2.80
C TRP A 545 20.48 1.20 -1.40
N LEU A 546 21.30 2.07 -0.83
CA LEU A 546 21.00 2.70 0.45
C LEU A 546 19.74 3.57 0.34
N ILE A 547 19.63 4.40 -0.70
CA ILE A 547 18.43 5.23 -0.97
C ILE A 547 17.17 4.38 -1.13
N GLU A 548 17.23 3.33 -1.94
CA GLU A 548 16.08 2.45 -2.17
C GLU A 548 15.68 1.67 -0.90
N SER A 549 16.62 1.43 0.03
CA SER A 549 16.34 0.74 1.30
C SER A 549 15.66 1.62 2.35
N ILE A 550 15.74 2.95 2.22
CA ILE A 550 15.13 3.92 3.13
C ILE A 550 13.90 4.61 2.54
N ARG A 551 13.41 4.13 1.39
CA ARG A 551 12.26 4.69 0.68
C ARG A 551 10.95 4.14 1.25
N ARG A 552 9.99 5.03 1.52
CA ARG A 552 8.69 4.65 2.12
C ARG A 552 7.94 3.61 1.29
N GLY A 553 7.82 3.82 -0.03
CA GLY A 553 7.16 2.89 -0.94
C GLY A 553 7.83 1.52 -1.08
N ASN A 554 9.03 1.32 -0.51
CA ASN A 554 9.75 0.04 -0.55
C ASN A 554 9.72 -0.70 0.80
N LEU A 555 9.00 -0.22 1.82
CA LEU A 555 9.05 -0.75 3.18
C LEU A 555 8.75 -2.26 3.26
N THR A 556 7.83 -2.75 2.42
CA THR A 556 7.43 -4.17 2.37
C THR A 556 8.14 -4.97 1.28
N THR A 557 9.11 -4.38 0.58
CA THR A 557 9.84 -5.05 -0.51
C THR A 557 11.20 -5.53 -0.04
N THR A 558 11.84 -6.38 -0.84
CA THR A 558 13.19 -6.85 -0.55
C THR A 558 14.19 -5.69 -0.48
N SER A 559 13.98 -4.60 -1.21
CA SER A 559 14.84 -3.41 -1.20
C SER A 559 15.10 -2.86 0.21
N CYS A 560 14.11 -2.90 1.11
CA CYS A 560 14.25 -2.43 2.50
C CYS A 560 15.15 -3.34 3.34
N LEU A 561 15.01 -4.66 3.23
CA LEU A 561 15.74 -5.64 4.04
C LEU A 561 17.12 -5.99 3.46
N MET A 562 17.33 -5.72 2.17
CA MET A 562 18.42 -6.30 1.42
C MET A 562 19.70 -5.48 1.35
N HIS A 563 19.75 -4.21 1.76
CA HIS A 563 21.00 -3.45 1.63
C HIS A 563 22.16 -4.10 2.41
N THR A 564 21.98 -4.44 3.68
CA THR A 564 23.05 -5.11 4.47
C THR A 564 23.28 -6.55 3.99
N LEU A 565 22.20 -7.30 3.78
CA LEU A 565 22.26 -8.72 3.41
C LEU A 565 22.90 -8.93 2.04
N LEU A 566 22.46 -8.21 1.01
CA LEU A 566 23.02 -8.30 -0.33
C LEU A 566 24.39 -7.64 -0.43
N SER A 567 24.64 -6.58 0.32
CA SER A 567 25.99 -6.01 0.33
C SER A 567 27.00 -6.96 0.95
N THR A 568 26.60 -7.71 1.97
CA THR A 568 27.40 -8.83 2.50
C THR A 568 27.49 -9.97 1.47
N ALA A 569 26.40 -10.29 0.77
CA ALA A 569 26.38 -11.36 -0.22
C ALA A 569 27.32 -11.09 -1.40
N TYR A 570 27.40 -9.85 -1.90
CA TYR A 570 28.31 -9.55 -3.01
C TYR A 570 29.78 -9.58 -2.59
N GLN A 571 30.11 -9.30 -1.32
CA GLN A 571 31.49 -9.48 -0.83
C GLN A 571 31.92 -10.95 -0.95
N VAL A 572 30.97 -11.88 -0.84
CA VAL A 572 31.23 -13.33 -0.96
C VAL A 572 31.13 -13.83 -2.40
N LYS A 573 30.18 -13.32 -3.19
CA LYS A 573 29.81 -13.87 -4.50
C LYS A 573 30.24 -13.03 -5.70
N GLY A 574 30.70 -11.81 -5.50
CA GLY A 574 30.93 -10.80 -6.53
C GLY A 574 29.69 -9.95 -6.80
N LEU A 575 29.90 -8.68 -7.16
CA LEU A 575 28.83 -7.73 -7.44
C LEU A 575 28.05 -8.09 -8.71
N GLY A 576 28.75 -8.51 -9.76
CA GLY A 576 28.19 -8.97 -11.03
C GLY A 576 27.28 -10.18 -10.90
N PHE A 577 27.43 -10.98 -9.84
CA PHE A 577 26.50 -12.08 -9.55
C PHE A 577 25.26 -11.61 -8.77
N ILE A 578 25.44 -10.73 -7.77
CA ILE A 578 24.36 -10.34 -6.85
C ILE A 578 23.52 -9.17 -7.40
N ALA A 579 24.13 -8.22 -8.10
CA ALA A 579 23.44 -7.04 -8.62
C ALA A 579 22.28 -7.38 -9.58
N PRO A 580 22.41 -8.31 -10.56
CA PRO A 580 21.28 -8.66 -11.42
C PRO A 580 20.11 -9.29 -10.64
N ILE A 581 20.39 -10.07 -9.57
CA ILE A 581 19.36 -10.63 -8.70
C ILE A 581 18.63 -9.52 -7.95
N TYR A 582 19.37 -8.56 -7.38
CA TYR A 582 18.77 -7.39 -6.74
C TYR A 582 17.90 -6.59 -7.71
N TYR A 583 18.41 -6.27 -8.89
CA TYR A 583 17.70 -5.48 -9.89
C TYR A 583 16.42 -6.19 -10.37
N PHE A 584 16.45 -7.52 -10.50
CA PHE A 584 15.28 -8.32 -10.82
C PHE A 584 14.22 -8.21 -9.71
N LEU A 585 14.62 -8.45 -8.46
CA LEU A 585 13.71 -8.38 -7.31
C LEU A 585 13.14 -6.98 -7.12
N HIS A 586 13.98 -5.94 -7.22
CA HIS A 586 13.55 -4.54 -7.14
C HIS A 586 12.52 -4.23 -8.22
N TYR A 587 12.80 -4.58 -9.48
CA TYR A 587 11.90 -4.25 -10.59
C TYR A 587 10.54 -4.91 -10.45
N ILE A 588 10.46 -6.19 -10.05
CA ILE A 588 9.15 -6.88 -9.93
C ILE A 588 8.37 -6.47 -8.67
N GLN A 589 9.06 -6.03 -7.61
CA GLN A 589 8.44 -5.66 -6.33
C GLN A 589 8.17 -4.16 -6.17
N SER A 590 8.78 -3.32 -7.01
CA SER A 590 8.66 -1.85 -6.93
C SER A 590 8.06 -1.26 -8.21
N PRO A 591 6.86 -1.73 -8.65
CA PRO A 591 6.19 -1.13 -9.81
C PRO A 591 5.84 0.33 -9.54
N LEU A 592 5.64 1.10 -10.61
CA LEU A 592 5.34 2.52 -10.49
C LEU A 592 4.08 2.82 -9.67
N SER A 593 3.13 1.89 -9.60
CA SER A 593 1.93 2.01 -8.77
C SER A 593 2.23 2.11 -7.27
N MET A 594 3.39 1.63 -6.79
CA MET A 594 3.83 1.86 -5.40
C MET A 594 4.09 3.34 -5.11
N TYR A 595 4.32 4.14 -6.15
CA TYR A 595 4.52 5.59 -6.11
C TYR A 595 3.29 6.36 -6.61
N ALA A 596 2.12 5.72 -6.66
CA ALA A 596 0.88 6.40 -7.06
C ALA A 596 0.56 7.59 -6.14
N ALA A 597 0.90 7.47 -4.85
CA ALA A 597 0.98 8.61 -3.95
C ALA A 597 2.41 9.20 -3.95
N PRO A 598 2.60 10.50 -4.27
CA PRO A 598 3.92 11.14 -4.32
C PRO A 598 4.73 11.01 -3.03
N ASP A 599 4.06 10.94 -1.88
CA ASP A 599 4.72 10.79 -0.59
C ASP A 599 5.40 9.42 -0.44
N ASN A 600 4.95 8.37 -1.13
CA ASN A 600 5.65 7.07 -1.12
C ASN A 600 7.00 7.09 -1.82
N ARG A 601 7.26 8.09 -2.67
CA ARG A 601 8.60 8.35 -3.22
C ARG A 601 9.54 8.89 -2.15
N LEU A 602 9.03 9.64 -1.15
CA LEU A 602 9.82 10.27 -0.10
C LEU A 602 10.67 9.23 0.65
N THR A 603 11.95 9.55 0.81
CA THR A 603 12.89 8.78 1.62
C THR A 603 12.94 9.31 3.06
N ASN A 604 13.42 8.50 4.00
CA ASN A 604 13.66 9.01 5.35
C ASN A 604 14.66 10.19 5.30
N ILE A 605 14.23 11.36 5.78
CA ILE A 605 14.96 12.62 5.65
C ILE A 605 16.27 12.61 6.44
N ALA A 606 16.26 12.06 7.65
CA ALA A 606 17.48 11.94 8.45
C ALA A 606 18.50 11.02 7.78
N SER A 607 18.05 9.87 7.27
CA SER A 607 18.88 8.95 6.49
C SER A 607 19.43 9.59 5.23
N ALA A 608 18.60 10.30 4.44
CA ALA A 608 19.03 10.95 3.20
C ALA A 608 20.16 11.97 3.44
N LYS A 609 20.10 12.75 4.54
CA LYS A 609 21.13 13.72 4.93
C LYS A 609 22.51 13.10 5.16
N VAL A 610 22.56 11.84 5.62
CA VAL A 610 23.80 11.21 6.08
C VAL A 610 24.34 10.15 5.13
N ILE A 611 23.77 10.00 3.92
CA ILE A 611 24.28 9.06 2.90
C ILE A 611 25.75 9.32 2.58
N ILE A 612 26.11 10.56 2.24
CA ILE A 612 27.48 10.94 1.88
C ILE A 612 28.48 10.61 3.01
N PRO A 613 28.31 11.11 4.25
CA PRO A 613 29.26 10.77 5.32
C PRO A 613 29.29 9.27 5.64
N THR A 614 28.16 8.57 5.52
CA THR A 614 28.12 7.10 5.68
C THR A 614 29.04 6.43 4.65
N ILE A 615 28.82 6.66 3.35
CA ILE A 615 29.59 6.03 2.27
C ILE A 615 31.06 6.46 2.30
N ALA A 616 31.32 7.73 2.62
CA ALA A 616 32.67 8.26 2.75
C ALA A 616 33.46 7.51 3.82
N SER A 617 32.89 7.38 5.03
CA SER A 617 33.56 6.73 6.17
C SER A 617 33.57 5.21 6.08
N SER A 618 32.49 4.60 5.60
CA SER A 618 32.36 3.14 5.61
C SER A 618 32.99 2.46 4.41
N PHE A 619 33.10 3.15 3.27
CA PHE A 619 33.54 2.52 2.03
C PHE A 619 34.70 3.26 1.36
N ILE A 620 34.58 4.57 1.11
CA ILE A 620 35.56 5.32 0.33
C ILE A 620 36.90 5.43 1.08
N LEU A 621 36.89 5.85 2.35
CA LEU A 621 38.11 5.99 3.15
C LEU A 621 38.86 4.66 3.33
N PRO A 622 38.20 3.54 3.73
CA PRO A 622 38.84 2.23 3.74
C PRO A 622 39.42 1.81 2.38
N SER A 623 38.69 2.08 1.30
CA SER A 623 39.15 1.75 -0.07
C SER A 623 40.40 2.54 -0.44
N ILE A 624 40.45 3.85 -0.18
CA ILE A 624 41.65 4.67 -0.45
C ILE A 624 42.82 4.21 0.42
N ALA A 625 42.59 4.03 1.72
CA ALA A 625 43.62 3.64 2.69
C ALA A 625 44.26 2.30 2.30
N MET A 626 43.47 1.36 1.78
CA MET A 626 43.94 0.07 1.28
C MET A 626 44.93 0.17 0.10
N PHE A 627 44.88 1.22 -0.72
CA PHE A 627 45.87 1.44 -1.80
C PHE A 627 47.02 2.36 -1.41
N ALA A 628 46.77 3.30 -0.48
CA ALA A 628 47.69 4.38 -0.12
C ALA A 628 48.59 4.04 1.07
N ALA A 629 48.19 3.14 1.97
CA ALA A 629 48.95 2.84 3.18
C ALA A 629 50.39 2.38 2.88
N PRO A 630 51.36 2.71 3.75
CA PRO A 630 52.76 2.32 3.56
C PRO A 630 52.93 0.82 3.82
N GLY A 631 53.53 0.11 2.87
CA GLY A 631 53.81 -1.32 2.99
C GLY A 631 52.62 -2.24 2.71
N ILE A 632 52.92 -3.43 2.17
CA ILE A 632 51.90 -4.40 1.75
C ILE A 632 51.08 -4.96 2.92
N ALA A 633 51.73 -5.21 4.07
CA ALA A 633 51.06 -5.76 5.25
C ALA A 633 49.98 -4.82 5.79
N ASN A 634 50.25 -3.51 5.84
CA ASN A 634 49.26 -2.52 6.26
C ASN A 634 48.07 -2.47 5.29
N ARG A 635 48.33 -2.51 3.98
CA ARG A 635 47.27 -2.55 2.96
C ARG A 635 46.40 -3.79 3.07
N GLN A 636 47.00 -4.97 3.25
CA GLN A 636 46.29 -6.23 3.49
C GLN A 636 45.48 -6.21 4.78
N TRP A 637 46.03 -5.66 5.86
CA TRP A 637 45.34 -5.55 7.14
C TRP A 637 44.14 -4.59 7.05
N ILE A 638 44.29 -3.43 6.41
CA ILE A 638 43.19 -2.49 6.15
C ILE A 638 42.11 -3.16 5.27
N ASN A 639 42.52 -3.92 4.25
CA ASN A 639 41.59 -4.70 3.44
C ASN A 639 40.76 -5.65 4.32
N GLY A 640 41.41 -6.50 5.12
CA GLY A 640 40.70 -7.52 5.91
C GLY A 640 39.88 -6.96 7.08
N VAL A 641 40.36 -5.92 7.76
CA VAL A 641 39.69 -5.36 8.96
C VAL A 641 38.63 -4.33 8.60
N PHE A 642 38.88 -3.46 7.63
CA PHE A 642 37.96 -2.37 7.29
C PHE A 642 37.22 -2.63 5.99
N PHE A 643 37.90 -2.98 4.91
CA PHE A 643 37.22 -3.13 3.62
C PHE A 643 36.32 -4.37 3.58
N GLN A 644 36.79 -5.58 3.85
CA GLN A 644 35.97 -6.79 3.71
C GLN A 644 34.66 -6.76 4.53
N PRO A 645 34.65 -6.40 5.83
CA PRO A 645 33.43 -6.38 6.63
C PRO A 645 32.61 -5.09 6.51
N PHE A 646 32.96 -4.18 5.57
CA PHE A 646 32.30 -2.87 5.46
C PHE A 646 30.77 -2.89 5.42
N PRO A 647 30.11 -3.84 4.73
CA PRO A 647 28.64 -3.85 4.69
C PRO A 647 27.99 -4.00 6.08
N LEU A 648 28.66 -4.69 7.00
CA LEU A 648 28.12 -4.95 8.34
C LEU A 648 28.12 -3.69 9.19
N TYR A 649 29.23 -2.93 9.17
CA TYR A 649 29.35 -1.73 9.98
C TYR A 649 28.86 -0.47 9.26
N ALA A 650 28.72 -0.45 7.93
CA ALA A 650 28.13 0.67 7.19
C ALA A 650 26.70 0.98 7.68
N SER A 651 25.87 -0.05 7.90
CA SER A 651 24.53 0.10 8.44
C SER A 651 24.51 0.63 9.86
N LEU A 652 25.49 0.24 10.68
CA LEU A 652 25.66 0.78 12.04
C LEU A 652 26.05 2.25 12.00
N ILE A 653 27.05 2.61 11.19
CA ILE A 653 27.48 4.00 10.98
C ILE A 653 26.30 4.85 10.50
N HIS A 654 25.53 4.36 9.52
CA HIS A 654 24.36 5.06 9.01
C HIS A 654 23.37 5.36 10.14
N ARG A 655 23.02 4.36 10.95
CA ARG A 655 22.11 4.51 12.10
C ARG A 655 22.67 5.43 13.20
N ILE A 656 23.99 5.50 13.36
CA ILE A 656 24.62 6.43 14.31
C ILE A 656 24.51 7.86 13.76
N PHE A 657 24.86 8.09 12.50
CA PHE A 657 24.78 9.42 11.90
C PHE A 657 23.34 9.94 11.81
N THR A 658 22.34 9.10 11.57
CA THR A 658 20.94 9.57 11.55
C THR A 658 20.49 10.17 12.88
N LYS A 659 21.03 9.70 14.01
CA LYS A 659 20.74 10.29 15.34
C LYS A 659 21.30 11.70 15.52
N THR A 660 22.23 12.13 14.68
CA THR A 660 22.87 13.45 14.76
C THR A 660 22.14 14.53 13.97
N VAL A 661 21.10 14.17 13.21
CA VAL A 661 20.34 15.07 12.35
C VAL A 661 18.85 15.01 12.66
N LYS A 662 18.15 16.13 12.49
CA LYS A 662 16.68 16.17 12.65
C LYS A 662 16.00 15.35 11.55
N ASP A 663 15.11 14.45 11.97
CA ASP A 663 14.19 13.75 11.08
C ASP A 663 12.87 14.53 10.96
N THR A 664 12.50 14.89 9.73
CA THR A 664 11.25 15.59 9.41
C THR A 664 10.32 14.75 8.55
N THR A 665 10.63 13.46 8.34
CA THR A 665 9.91 12.56 7.42
C THR A 665 8.40 12.52 7.67
N GLN A 666 7.97 12.45 8.93
CA GLN A 666 6.55 12.37 9.28
C GLN A 666 5.77 13.64 8.92
N ILE A 667 6.42 14.80 8.98
CA ILE A 667 5.81 16.10 8.62
C ILE A 667 5.87 16.28 7.09
N ASP A 668 7.06 16.09 6.50
CA ASP A 668 7.30 16.32 5.07
C ASP A 668 6.47 15.38 4.17
N ARG A 669 6.10 14.18 4.62
CA ARG A 669 5.24 13.29 3.83
C ARG A 669 3.84 13.87 3.57
N ILE A 670 3.37 14.76 4.43
CA ILE A 670 2.08 15.44 4.32
C ILE A 670 2.26 16.83 3.69
N GLU A 671 3.28 17.57 4.11
CA GLU A 671 3.44 18.99 3.78
C GLU A 671 4.38 19.25 2.60
N ASN A 672 5.42 18.42 2.39
CA ASN A 672 6.44 18.63 1.39
C ASN A 672 7.08 17.31 0.90
N VAL A 673 6.38 16.63 0.00
CA VAL A 673 6.77 15.31 -0.55
C VAL A 673 8.10 15.29 -1.35
N THR A 674 8.73 16.45 -1.53
CA THR A 674 10.01 16.62 -2.24
C THR A 674 11.17 17.08 -1.33
N ALA A 675 10.96 17.12 -0.01
CA ALA A 675 11.94 17.64 0.94
C ALA A 675 13.30 16.91 0.93
N ASP A 676 13.33 15.64 0.54
CA ASP A 676 14.54 14.83 0.39
C ASP A 676 15.33 15.14 -0.89
N MET A 677 14.72 15.72 -1.94
CA MET A 677 15.31 15.83 -3.28
C MET A 677 16.63 16.57 -3.28
N LYS A 678 16.79 17.59 -2.42
CA LYS A 678 18.07 18.29 -2.28
C LYS A 678 19.19 17.36 -1.79
N TRP A 679 18.88 16.46 -0.86
CA TRP A 679 19.84 15.49 -0.33
C TRP A 679 20.12 14.37 -1.32
N LEU A 680 19.10 13.92 -2.05
CA LEU A 680 19.26 12.93 -3.11
C LEU A 680 20.12 13.48 -4.26
N ARG A 681 19.89 14.72 -4.71
CA ARG A 681 20.75 15.40 -5.70
C ARG A 681 22.19 15.49 -5.25
N LEU A 682 22.43 15.86 -3.99
CA LEU A 682 23.77 15.89 -3.41
C LEU A 682 24.41 14.49 -3.39
N ALA A 683 23.67 13.46 -2.97
CA ALA A 683 24.17 12.09 -2.90
C ALA A 683 24.51 11.53 -4.29
N TYR A 684 23.62 11.67 -5.28
CA TYR A 684 23.90 11.23 -6.65
C TYR A 684 25.00 12.04 -7.31
N GLY A 685 25.01 13.37 -7.12
CA GLY A 685 26.06 14.24 -7.63
C GLY A 685 27.42 13.89 -7.05
N PHE A 686 27.50 13.64 -5.73
CA PHE A 686 28.71 13.16 -5.06
C PHE A 686 29.18 11.81 -5.62
N ALA A 687 28.26 10.84 -5.76
CA ALA A 687 28.58 9.53 -6.29
C ALA A 687 29.10 9.60 -7.74
N ALA A 688 28.41 10.37 -8.60
CA ALA A 688 28.78 10.58 -9.99
C ALA A 688 30.14 11.29 -10.13
N ALA A 689 30.36 12.38 -9.37
CA ALA A 689 31.62 13.12 -9.42
C ALA A 689 32.80 12.28 -8.89
N THR A 690 32.59 11.50 -7.83
CA THR A 690 33.65 10.68 -7.25
C THR A 690 34.07 9.56 -8.20
N THR A 691 33.12 8.84 -8.79
CA THR A 691 33.47 7.78 -9.75
C THR A 691 34.02 8.35 -11.06
N ALA A 692 33.49 9.47 -11.56
CA ALA A 692 34.05 10.15 -12.73
C ALA A 692 35.51 10.60 -12.51
N SER A 693 35.81 11.09 -11.30
CA SER A 693 37.18 11.46 -10.93
C SER A 693 38.12 10.26 -10.90
N ALA A 694 37.66 9.11 -10.38
CA ALA A 694 38.42 7.87 -10.40
C ALA A 694 38.60 7.32 -11.82
N TYR A 695 37.58 7.38 -12.67
CA TYR A 695 37.64 7.00 -14.07
C TYR A 695 38.66 7.85 -14.83
N PHE A 696 38.63 9.18 -14.65
CA PHE A 696 39.61 10.10 -15.22
C PHE A 696 41.02 9.84 -14.69
N TYR A 697 41.17 9.59 -13.38
CA TYR A 697 42.44 9.19 -12.79
C TYR A 697 43.00 7.92 -13.45
N VAL A 698 42.16 6.90 -13.65
CA VAL A 698 42.54 5.66 -14.34
C VAL A 698 42.91 5.94 -15.80
N ALA A 699 42.16 6.78 -16.50
CA ALA A 699 42.47 7.17 -17.88
C ALA A 699 43.83 7.86 -18.02
N VAL A 700 44.19 8.72 -17.06
CA VAL A 700 45.45 9.50 -17.08
C VAL A 700 46.64 8.71 -16.55
N LYS A 701 46.45 7.86 -15.54
CA LYS A 701 47.54 7.15 -14.85
C LYS A 701 47.76 5.72 -15.32
N SER A 702 46.84 5.16 -16.11
CA SER A 702 47.02 3.81 -16.64
C SER A 702 48.20 3.75 -17.62
N PRO A 703 49.04 2.71 -17.53
CA PRO A 703 50.13 2.49 -18.49
C PRO A 703 49.64 1.97 -19.84
N VAL A 704 48.35 1.62 -19.95
CA VAL A 704 47.71 1.09 -21.16
C VAL A 704 46.38 1.81 -21.43
N PRO A 705 45.88 1.82 -22.67
CA PRO A 705 44.56 2.37 -22.98
C PRO A 705 43.44 1.73 -22.15
N LEU A 706 42.37 2.47 -21.88
CA LEU A 706 41.23 2.00 -21.08
C LEU A 706 40.63 0.68 -21.58
N VAL A 707 40.63 0.45 -22.89
CA VAL A 707 40.14 -0.80 -23.47
C VAL A 707 40.90 -2.02 -22.95
N GLU A 708 42.21 -1.89 -22.71
CA GLU A 708 43.01 -2.96 -22.10
C GLU A 708 42.76 -3.09 -20.60
N VAL A 709 42.51 -1.97 -19.90
CA VAL A 709 42.17 -2.00 -18.47
C VAL A 709 40.89 -2.80 -18.26
N PHE A 710 39.84 -2.53 -19.06
CA PHE A 710 38.51 -3.10 -18.85
C PHE A 710 38.23 -4.41 -19.61
N PHE A 711 38.84 -4.64 -20.79
CA PHE A 711 38.41 -5.74 -21.68
C PHE A 711 39.50 -6.77 -22.01
N LYS A 712 40.74 -6.59 -21.55
CA LYS A 712 41.84 -7.52 -21.86
C LYS A 712 41.60 -8.91 -21.28
N GLY A 713 41.73 -9.93 -22.13
CA GLY A 713 41.74 -11.35 -21.73
C GLY A 713 40.36 -11.96 -21.46
N LEU A 714 39.25 -11.31 -21.87
CA LEU A 714 37.89 -11.78 -21.59
C LEU A 714 37.37 -12.90 -22.52
N SER A 715 38.08 -13.22 -23.60
CA SER A 715 37.63 -14.19 -24.60
C SER A 715 37.64 -15.65 -24.11
N ASN A 716 38.51 -15.99 -23.15
CA ASN A 716 38.67 -17.36 -22.66
C ASN A 716 38.54 -17.44 -21.12
N PRO A 717 37.32 -17.58 -20.56
CA PRO A 717 37.13 -17.62 -19.11
C PRO A 717 37.74 -18.83 -18.40
N SER A 718 38.04 -19.91 -19.14
CA SER A 718 38.58 -21.18 -18.62
C SER A 718 40.10 -21.26 -18.63
N GLU A 719 40.78 -20.23 -19.14
CA GLU A 719 42.23 -20.10 -19.12
C GLU A 719 42.76 -20.13 -17.68
N ALA A 720 43.70 -21.02 -17.40
CA ALA A 720 44.41 -21.05 -16.12
C ALA A 720 45.42 -19.90 -16.09
N LEU A 721 45.24 -18.97 -15.16
CA LEU A 721 46.07 -17.77 -15.03
C LEU A 721 46.71 -17.70 -13.65
N PRO A 722 47.95 -17.17 -13.56
CA PRO A 722 48.53 -16.82 -12.27
C PRO A 722 47.67 -15.76 -11.55
N LEU A 723 47.72 -15.75 -10.21
CA LEU A 723 46.87 -14.88 -9.39
C LEU A 723 46.97 -13.40 -9.76
N ILE A 724 48.18 -12.92 -10.10
CA ILE A 724 48.44 -11.52 -10.45
C ILE A 724 47.60 -11.03 -11.62
N THR A 725 47.48 -11.82 -12.70
CA THR A 725 46.67 -11.47 -13.88
C THR A 725 45.22 -11.94 -13.77
N GLY A 726 45.00 -13.08 -13.12
CA GLY A 726 43.67 -13.67 -12.95
C GLY A 726 42.75 -12.84 -12.05
N ALA A 727 43.27 -12.19 -11.01
CA ALA A 727 42.50 -11.31 -10.14
C ALA A 727 41.90 -10.10 -10.90
N ALA A 728 42.71 -9.46 -11.75
CA ALA A 728 42.23 -8.36 -12.59
C ALA A 728 41.13 -8.82 -13.57
N LYS A 729 41.26 -10.02 -14.15
CA LYS A 729 40.25 -10.62 -15.04
C LYS A 729 38.92 -10.88 -14.32
N ILE A 730 38.97 -11.31 -13.05
CA ILE A 730 37.78 -11.48 -12.20
C ILE A 730 37.06 -10.14 -12.01
N PHE A 731 37.79 -9.08 -11.63
CA PHE A 731 37.18 -7.75 -11.45
C PHE A 731 36.56 -7.21 -12.73
N ARG A 732 37.13 -7.50 -13.92
CA ARG A 732 36.53 -7.11 -15.20
C ARG A 732 35.18 -7.79 -15.44
N TYR A 733 35.10 -9.13 -15.29
CA TYR A 733 33.82 -9.84 -15.45
C TYR A 733 32.79 -9.37 -14.42
N ASP A 734 33.22 -9.14 -13.18
CA ASP A 734 32.35 -8.68 -12.10
C ASP A 734 31.75 -7.29 -12.44
N GLN A 735 32.61 -6.34 -12.83
CA GLN A 735 32.21 -4.99 -13.23
C GLN A 735 31.31 -5.00 -14.46
N ILE A 736 31.72 -5.67 -15.55
CA ILE A 736 30.97 -5.70 -16.80
C ILE A 736 29.57 -6.27 -16.56
N THR A 737 29.46 -7.37 -15.83
CA THR A 737 28.15 -7.96 -15.56
C THR A 737 27.30 -7.02 -14.70
N ALA A 738 27.87 -6.47 -13.63
CA ALA A 738 27.13 -5.58 -12.71
C ALA A 738 26.57 -4.34 -13.42
N PHE A 739 27.38 -3.67 -14.25
CA PHE A 739 26.96 -2.44 -14.94
C PHE A 739 26.15 -2.69 -16.20
N THR A 740 26.29 -3.85 -16.85
CA THR A 740 25.35 -4.28 -17.90
C THR A 740 23.97 -4.55 -17.31
N ALA A 741 23.91 -5.23 -16.15
CA ALA A 741 22.66 -5.47 -15.43
C ALA A 741 22.06 -4.16 -14.90
N GLY A 742 22.90 -3.26 -14.38
CA GLY A 742 22.51 -1.91 -13.99
C GLY A 742 21.90 -1.15 -15.17
N ALA A 743 22.51 -1.23 -16.35
CA ALA A 743 21.97 -0.57 -17.53
C ALA A 743 20.59 -1.12 -17.94
N ALA A 744 20.42 -2.44 -17.94
CA ALA A 744 19.11 -3.06 -18.19
C ALA A 744 18.06 -2.60 -17.16
N TRP A 745 18.42 -2.55 -15.88
CA TRP A 745 17.54 -2.10 -14.79
C TRP A 745 17.13 -0.62 -14.90
N VAL A 746 18.08 0.25 -15.26
CA VAL A 746 17.80 1.67 -15.57
C VAL A 746 16.81 1.77 -16.72
N LEU A 747 17.07 1.08 -17.84
CA LEU A 747 16.19 1.15 -19.02
C LEU A 747 14.79 0.60 -18.72
N LEU A 748 14.67 -0.47 -17.94
CA LEU A 748 13.39 -0.97 -17.44
C LEU A 748 12.65 0.08 -16.58
N SER A 749 13.37 0.83 -15.75
CA SER A 749 12.77 1.93 -14.97
C SER A 749 12.29 3.09 -15.86
N PHE A 750 13.03 3.44 -16.91
CA PHE A 750 12.61 4.46 -17.87
C PHE A 750 11.41 4.00 -18.72
N LYS A 751 11.29 2.69 -18.98
CA LYS A 751 10.09 2.12 -19.60
C LYS A 751 8.85 2.37 -18.74
N ASP A 752 8.95 2.16 -17.43
CA ASP A 752 7.84 2.46 -16.49
C ASP A 752 7.47 3.96 -16.54
N LEU A 753 8.48 4.85 -16.52
CA LEU A 753 8.25 6.30 -16.64
C LEU A 753 7.57 6.69 -17.96
N LYS A 754 7.95 6.08 -19.09
CA LYS A 754 7.29 6.32 -20.37
C LYS A 754 5.86 5.79 -20.38
N LYS A 755 5.60 4.61 -19.83
CA LYS A 755 4.27 4.01 -19.74
C LYS A 755 3.30 4.92 -18.96
N ALA A 756 3.78 5.53 -17.88
CA ALA A 756 3.02 6.48 -17.09
C ALA A 756 3.11 7.93 -17.57
N LYS A 757 3.65 8.17 -18.76
CA LYS A 757 3.77 9.50 -19.37
C LYS A 757 4.48 10.52 -18.47
N LYS A 758 5.42 10.11 -17.62
CA LYS A 758 6.25 10.97 -16.76
C LYS A 758 7.48 11.55 -17.47
N ILE A 759 7.73 11.14 -18.71
CA ILE A 759 8.88 11.61 -19.52
C ILE A 759 8.54 11.66 -21.02
N ARG A 760 8.83 12.79 -21.68
CA ARG A 760 8.63 12.98 -23.13
C ARG A 760 9.80 12.50 -23.98
N THR A 761 11.03 12.53 -23.44
CA THR A 761 12.25 12.18 -24.18
C THR A 761 12.12 10.81 -24.87
N GLY A 762 12.48 10.77 -26.16
CA GLY A 762 12.50 9.53 -26.95
C GLY A 762 13.58 8.56 -26.49
N TRP A 763 13.42 7.28 -26.80
CA TRP A 763 14.43 6.26 -26.50
C TRP A 763 15.84 6.59 -27.01
N PRO A 764 16.04 7.16 -28.22
CA PRO A 764 17.37 7.58 -28.66
C PRO A 764 18.03 8.60 -27.72
N GLY A 765 17.24 9.54 -27.18
CA GLY A 765 17.76 10.52 -26.21
C GLY A 765 18.11 9.89 -24.87
N ILE A 766 17.28 8.96 -24.37
CA ILE A 766 17.52 8.23 -23.12
C ILE A 766 18.79 7.37 -23.23
N VAL A 767 18.88 6.56 -24.29
CA VAL A 767 20.02 5.68 -24.54
C VAL A 767 21.28 6.49 -24.85
N GLY A 768 21.16 7.56 -25.64
CA GLY A 768 22.27 8.47 -25.97
C GLY A 768 22.85 9.16 -24.73
N ALA A 769 22.00 9.66 -23.83
CA ALA A 769 22.44 10.26 -22.56
C ALA A 769 23.20 9.25 -21.70
N PHE A 770 22.67 8.03 -21.57
CA PHE A 770 23.31 6.98 -20.77
C PHE A 770 24.64 6.53 -21.37
N ALA A 771 24.66 6.20 -22.66
CA ALA A 771 25.87 5.78 -23.36
C ALA A 771 26.94 6.88 -23.37
N GLY A 772 26.54 8.12 -23.67
CA GLY A 772 27.44 9.28 -23.67
C GLY A 772 28.08 9.51 -22.31
N THR A 773 27.28 9.51 -21.23
CA THR A 773 27.81 9.68 -19.86
C THR A 773 28.71 8.51 -19.46
N THR A 774 28.36 7.29 -19.85
CA THR A 774 29.17 6.08 -19.56
C THR A 774 30.54 6.13 -20.24
N VAL A 775 30.61 6.60 -21.49
CA VAL A 775 31.86 6.73 -22.24
C VAL A 775 32.71 7.89 -21.70
N LEU A 776 32.10 9.02 -21.37
CA LEU A 776 32.83 10.23 -20.95
C LEU A 776 33.28 10.19 -19.47
N ALA A 777 32.48 9.58 -18.60
CA ALA A 777 32.66 9.66 -17.15
C ALA A 777 32.71 8.29 -16.46
N GLY A 778 32.63 7.19 -17.22
CA GLY A 778 32.63 5.83 -16.68
C GLY A 778 31.22 5.29 -16.35
N PRO A 779 31.08 3.96 -16.25
CA PRO A 779 29.77 3.30 -16.11
C PRO A 779 29.08 3.58 -14.78
N GLY A 780 29.82 3.75 -13.68
CA GLY A 780 29.23 4.18 -12.41
C GLY A 780 28.62 5.58 -12.49
N ALA A 781 29.29 6.53 -13.15
CA ALA A 781 28.78 7.89 -13.29
C ALA A 781 27.53 7.91 -14.18
N GLY A 782 27.56 7.17 -15.30
CA GLY A 782 26.40 6.97 -16.16
C GLY A 782 25.20 6.42 -15.37
N MET A 783 25.40 5.40 -14.55
CA MET A 783 24.35 4.84 -13.72
C MET A 783 23.80 5.85 -12.68
N ALA A 784 24.67 6.57 -11.98
CA ALA A 784 24.26 7.58 -11.00
C ALA A 784 23.46 8.72 -11.63
N VAL A 785 23.90 9.24 -12.78
CA VAL A 785 23.22 10.31 -13.52
C VAL A 785 21.85 9.86 -14.02
N MET A 786 21.77 8.67 -14.60
CA MET A 786 20.48 8.14 -15.08
C MET A 786 19.50 7.87 -13.93
N TRP A 787 20.00 7.40 -12.78
CA TRP A 787 19.16 7.21 -11.60
C TRP A 787 18.69 8.54 -11.00
N ALA A 788 19.56 9.54 -10.95
CA ALA A 788 19.16 10.90 -10.56
C ALA A 788 18.08 11.47 -11.48
N TRP A 789 18.22 11.28 -12.81
CA TRP A 789 17.22 11.70 -13.77
C TRP A 789 15.87 10.99 -13.56
N ARG A 790 15.90 9.68 -13.27
CA ARG A 790 14.70 8.93 -12.87
C ARG A 790 14.03 9.57 -11.65
N GLU A 791 14.78 9.92 -10.60
CA GLU A 791 14.22 10.56 -9.40
C GLU A 791 13.57 11.92 -9.70
N GLU A 792 14.19 12.74 -10.56
CA GLU A 792 13.59 14.01 -10.99
C GLU A 792 12.26 13.79 -11.72
N CYS A 793 12.17 12.77 -12.58
CA CYS A 793 10.92 12.42 -13.24
C CYS A 793 9.84 11.95 -12.26
N LEU A 794 10.21 11.20 -11.22
CA LEU A 794 9.27 10.75 -10.19
C LEU A 794 8.79 11.88 -9.28
N ALA A 795 9.64 12.86 -8.98
CA ALA A 795 9.30 13.99 -8.11
C ALA A 795 8.32 14.96 -8.76
N LYS A 796 8.21 14.97 -10.10
CA LYS A 796 7.27 15.84 -10.83
C LYS A 796 5.82 15.33 -10.73
N LYS A 797 4.88 16.23 -10.45
CA LYS A 797 3.43 15.93 -10.48
C LYS A 797 2.98 15.57 -11.90
N GLU A 798 3.37 16.37 -12.89
CA GLU A 798 3.12 16.16 -14.32
C GLU A 798 4.37 16.44 -15.16
N VAL A 799 4.32 16.15 -16.47
CA VAL A 799 5.39 16.56 -17.38
C VAL A 799 5.23 18.04 -17.73
N ASP A 800 6.31 18.82 -17.63
CA ASP A 800 6.31 20.26 -17.94
C ASP A 800 5.49 20.58 -19.22
N GLY A 801 4.46 21.42 -19.07
CA GLY A 801 3.59 21.89 -20.15
C GLY A 801 2.34 21.03 -20.45
N THR A 802 1.61 20.60 -19.41
CA THR A 802 0.27 19.96 -19.49
C THR A 802 -0.85 20.81 -18.86
N LYS A 803 -0.78 22.14 -19.02
CA LYS A 803 -1.97 23.00 -18.89
C LYS A 803 -2.53 23.30 -20.27
#